data_AF-A0AAN8FK53-F1
#
_entry.id   AF-A0AAN8FK53-F1
#
_cell.length_a   1.000
_cell.length_b   1.000
_cell.length_c   1.000
_cell.angle_alpha   90.00
_cell.angle_beta   90.00
_cell.angle_gamma   90.00
#
_symmetry.space_group_name_H-M   'P 1'
#
loop_
_entity.id
_entity.type
_entity.pdbx_description
1 polymer ?
#
loop_
_entity_poly.entity_id
_entity_poly.type
_entity_poly.pdbx_seq_one_letter_code
_entity_poly.pdbx_strand_id
1 'polypeptide(L)'
;MPHSPGCTCILATLLQPFHSNMGSCLCKEKTRQHHESNSRGSRGCRRTEERNRSPHSFEQEVDFDTEGSSQLGRRMSMTNYVGNDVKDLIKQTLKVIRSLVNNEQDPPASLLKLNMIAERERGWLLVVESLIDTVPDDDSLGPAVITLFLDECPLPSKDTVHRLLCSLRLDHASSSSSTRKRSWHRNTCIVLGSLAEKLAGSSSVAMCNPTTLNYLISRILPPFTQARVVLFALLALEKFAQTSENQFLISRTLEESSTHPLKQLEEWRHCTSNAMKRQVGFCATWALDNIFITPNRTYAYEKTDVSKINAMLNHEDVSEYLKIGPDGLEARCDVSSFESVRCTFAVQDGVWFYEATVFTPGVMQIGFATKRSRFLNHEGYGIGDDESSVAYDGCRQLLWHNAHSSRHEHEPWSPGDVVGCLLNIPMGTVMFYLNGRPLQRPHLEFLRNRPAGDGVFAAASFMSFQQCRFNFGAEPFKYPPDIAFSTFNDSGATLTAEQKTILPRRRRLELLQKEPIPEDYCTICYAHPGDTVLEPCMHGGICNTCSVQMDHCPLCRQSIENRLPVNSAPLSSIQLLSSMPRTFEEECAFIERVSECKFKIRKGFVPNMNVECRFYVNKKLEQQMFEELRLSIGRVEFIVAFVESIPSNFRVGGFLPAVRQLGNVAALPGIVGHSIGLPDIHSGYGFSIGNIAAFDVSDKKSVISPGGVGFDINCGVRLIRTNLFERDVQPVKEQLTQALFDYIPVGVGSRGAIPMSASDLVDCLEMGMDWTLREGYSWAEDKEHCEEYGRMLQADATKVSMRAKKRGLPQLGTLGAGNHYAEVQVVDEIFDKHAAAKMGIGELGQVVVMLHCGSRGLGHQVATDALVEMEKAMARDGIVVNDRQLACARIHSNEGQDYLKGMAAAANFAWVNRSCMTFCVRQAFANVFTMQPDDLDMQMIYDVSHNVAKMEEHLVDGRPTQLCVHRKGATRAFPPHHPLIPIDYQLTGQPVLIGGSMGTCSYVLTGTERGMVEAYGTTCHGAGRALSRSKSRQKIPWNEVIENLRKKGISIRLASPKLIMEEAPESYKDVTDVVNTCDIAGISKKSVKLRPIAVIKG
;
A
#
# COMPACT_ATOMS: atom_id res chain seq x y z
N MET A 1 48.70 71.07 -30.17
CA MET A 1 50.01 70.65 -29.63
C MET A 1 49.89 70.51 -28.12
N PRO A 2 50.68 69.66 -27.43
CA PRO A 2 50.81 68.21 -27.63
C PRO A 2 50.72 67.48 -26.24
N HIS A 3 51.08 66.21 -25.98
CA HIS A 3 51.65 65.10 -26.76
C HIS A 3 51.09 63.74 -26.22
N SER A 4 51.77 62.62 -26.49
CA SER A 4 51.51 61.24 -26.04
C SER A 4 52.88 60.55 -25.72
N PRO A 5 53.02 59.26 -25.35
CA PRO A 5 52.11 58.25 -24.74
C PRO A 5 52.71 57.49 -23.50
N GLY A 6 51.96 56.56 -22.90
CA GLY A 6 52.50 55.51 -21.99
C GLY A 6 51.41 54.67 -21.28
N CYS A 7 51.32 53.36 -21.56
CA CYS A 7 50.16 52.51 -21.23
C CYS A 7 50.02 52.06 -19.75
N THR A 8 48.79 52.07 -19.22
CA THR A 8 48.19 51.08 -18.27
C THR A 8 46.66 51.34 -18.09
N CYS A 9 45.93 50.42 -17.44
CA CYS A 9 44.49 50.46 -17.01
C CYS A 9 43.42 50.02 -18.05
N ILE A 10 42.52 49.03 -17.76
CA ILE A 10 41.27 48.95 -16.94
C ILE A 10 39.99 49.43 -17.68
N LEU A 11 38.88 48.65 -17.58
CA LEU A 11 37.41 48.96 -17.66
C LEU A 11 36.64 47.85 -18.44
N ALA A 12 35.30 47.77 -18.49
CA ALA A 12 34.24 47.72 -17.45
C ALA A 12 32.82 47.56 -18.10
N THR A 13 31.90 46.93 -17.36
CA THR A 13 30.40 46.99 -17.37
C THR A 13 29.53 47.41 -18.60
N LEU A 14 28.53 46.54 -18.88
CA LEU A 14 27.08 46.78 -19.13
C LEU A 14 26.48 47.28 -20.49
N LEU A 15 25.28 46.70 -20.79
CA LEU A 15 24.16 47.11 -21.69
C LEU A 15 24.25 46.89 -23.24
N GLN A 16 23.43 45.93 -23.75
CA GLN A 16 22.37 46.00 -24.83
C GLN A 16 22.60 46.79 -26.17
N PRO A 17 21.79 46.66 -27.28
CA PRO A 17 20.57 45.84 -27.55
C PRO A 17 20.35 45.23 -29.00
N PHE A 18 19.18 44.59 -29.20
CA PHE A 18 18.22 44.63 -30.35
C PHE A 18 18.38 43.88 -31.73
N HIS A 19 17.26 43.20 -32.07
CA HIS A 19 16.50 43.15 -33.36
C HIS A 19 16.75 42.13 -34.52
N SER A 20 15.80 41.17 -34.60
CA SER A 20 14.86 40.93 -35.73
C SER A 20 15.19 40.05 -36.95
N ASN A 21 14.11 39.44 -37.50
CA ASN A 21 13.90 38.83 -38.82
C ASN A 21 14.58 37.47 -39.15
N MET A 22 14.03 36.61 -40.03
CA MET A 22 12.63 36.26 -40.39
C MET A 22 12.66 35.07 -41.39
N GLY A 23 11.70 34.14 -41.32
CA GLY A 23 11.43 33.15 -42.39
C GLY A 23 12.48 32.03 -42.59
N SER A 24 12.18 30.94 -43.30
CA SER A 24 10.89 30.47 -43.85
C SER A 24 10.97 28.99 -44.24
N CYS A 25 9.84 28.29 -44.20
CA CYS A 25 9.63 26.96 -44.80
C CYS A 25 10.03 26.92 -46.29
N LEU A 26 10.52 25.78 -46.80
CA LEU A 26 10.27 25.33 -48.18
C LEU A 26 10.58 23.84 -48.40
N CYS A 27 9.59 23.10 -48.92
CA CYS A 27 9.74 21.74 -49.44
C CYS A 27 10.27 21.76 -50.89
N LYS A 28 11.09 20.77 -51.29
CA LYS A 28 11.08 20.06 -52.61
C LYS A 28 12.28 19.11 -52.74
N GLU A 29 12.04 17.81 -52.93
CA GLU A 29 11.97 17.05 -54.21
C GLU A 29 13.32 16.69 -54.87
N LYS A 30 13.52 15.36 -55.02
CA LYS A 30 14.15 14.64 -56.16
C LYS A 30 15.54 15.07 -56.65
N THR A 31 16.49 14.12 -56.60
CA THR A 31 16.79 13.27 -57.78
C THR A 31 17.65 12.05 -57.42
N ARG A 32 17.47 10.94 -58.18
CA ARG A 32 18.38 9.77 -58.20
C ARG A 32 19.45 9.97 -59.28
N GLN A 33 20.63 9.36 -59.12
CA GLN A 33 21.28 8.64 -60.24
C GLN A 33 22.28 7.57 -59.76
N HIS A 34 22.61 6.64 -60.66
CA HIS A 34 23.29 5.35 -60.42
C HIS A 34 24.81 5.39 -60.60
N HIS A 35 25.50 4.37 -60.07
CA HIS A 35 26.44 3.41 -60.72
C HIS A 35 27.49 2.91 -59.68
N GLU A 36 27.61 1.60 -59.41
CA GLU A 36 28.56 0.61 -60.01
C GLU A 36 30.06 0.92 -59.73
N SER A 37 30.97 -0.04 -59.49
CA SER A 37 30.91 -1.51 -59.28
C SER A 37 32.28 -2.04 -58.77
N ASN A 38 32.36 -3.32 -58.33
CA ASN A 38 33.57 -4.21 -58.38
C ASN A 38 34.83 -3.83 -57.53
N SER A 39 35.75 -4.73 -57.11
CA SER A 39 35.78 -6.21 -57.08
C SER A 39 36.97 -6.80 -56.26
N ARG A 40 36.74 -7.95 -55.58
CA ARG A 40 37.58 -9.18 -55.41
C ARG A 40 39.06 -9.17 -54.88
N GLY A 41 39.32 -10.14 -53.99
CA GLY A 41 40.58 -10.93 -53.87
C GLY A 41 41.35 -10.72 -52.54
N SER A 42 41.38 -11.58 -51.51
CA SER A 42 41.52 -13.05 -51.33
C SER A 42 42.96 -13.62 -51.44
N ARG A 43 43.55 -13.99 -50.28
CA ARG A 43 44.03 -15.37 -49.94
C ARG A 43 44.91 -15.40 -48.66
N GLY A 44 44.80 -16.48 -47.86
CA GLY A 44 45.71 -16.82 -46.75
C GLY A 44 45.00 -17.60 -45.64
N CYS A 45 45.47 -18.79 -45.26
CA CYS A 45 44.72 -19.73 -44.41
C CYS A 45 45.65 -20.62 -43.55
N ARG A 46 45.35 -20.77 -42.25
CA ARG A 46 45.22 -22.06 -41.53
C ARG A 46 44.65 -21.90 -40.10
N ARG A 47 44.03 -23.00 -39.62
CA ARG A 47 43.25 -23.20 -38.38
C ARG A 47 44.15 -23.48 -37.15
N THR A 48 43.72 -23.44 -35.89
CA THR A 48 42.61 -24.20 -35.24
C THR A 48 42.00 -23.57 -33.96
N GLU A 49 40.68 -23.77 -33.80
CA GLU A 49 39.83 -24.00 -32.58
C GLU A 49 40.22 -23.37 -31.22
N GLU A 50 39.34 -22.79 -30.39
CA GLU A 50 37.91 -23.09 -30.09
C GLU A 50 37.02 -21.84 -29.84
N ARG A 51 35.69 -22.06 -29.81
CA ARG A 51 34.59 -21.33 -29.11
C ARG A 51 34.71 -19.81 -28.81
N ASN A 52 33.80 -19.02 -29.41
CA ASN A 52 32.67 -18.39 -28.69
C ASN A 52 31.70 -17.67 -29.66
N ARG A 53 30.42 -17.55 -29.28
CA ARG A 53 29.39 -16.79 -30.03
C ARG A 53 28.69 -15.80 -29.09
N SER A 54 28.67 -14.53 -29.48
CA SER A 54 27.71 -13.52 -29.01
C SER A 54 26.86 -13.04 -30.20
N PRO A 55 25.59 -12.63 -29.98
CA PRO A 55 24.74 -12.05 -31.02
C PRO A 55 24.76 -10.51 -31.00
N HIS A 56 24.58 -9.89 -32.16
CA HIS A 56 24.34 -8.44 -32.29
C HIS A 56 23.09 -8.17 -33.14
N SER A 57 22.27 -7.24 -32.65
CA SER A 57 21.42 -6.28 -33.39
C SER A 57 20.74 -6.70 -34.71
N PHE A 58 19.41 -6.67 -34.71
CA PHE A 58 18.60 -6.43 -35.91
C PHE A 58 17.52 -5.39 -35.59
N GLU A 59 17.80 -4.14 -35.96
CA GLU A 59 16.77 -3.11 -36.19
C GLU A 59 16.88 -2.68 -37.65
N GLN A 60 15.79 -2.81 -38.40
CA GLN A 60 15.51 -1.98 -39.57
C GLN A 60 14.02 -2.03 -39.88
N GLU A 61 13.39 -0.86 -39.82
CA GLU A 61 12.00 -0.65 -40.22
C GLU A 61 11.88 -0.72 -41.75
N VAL A 62 10.74 -1.20 -42.24
CA VAL A 62 10.39 -1.09 -43.66
C VAL A 62 8.91 -0.75 -43.79
N ASP A 63 8.65 0.45 -44.24
CA ASP A 63 7.34 0.98 -44.59
C ASP A 63 6.91 0.44 -45.97
N PHE A 64 5.63 0.10 -46.16
CA PHE A 64 5.10 -0.27 -47.48
C PHE A 64 3.59 -0.09 -47.59
N ASP A 65 3.18 0.67 -48.61
CA ASP A 65 1.83 0.67 -49.13
C ASP A 65 1.83 0.50 -50.67
N THR A 66 0.67 0.10 -51.22
CA THR A 66 0.32 -0.15 -52.64
C THR A 66 0.86 -1.40 -53.38
N GLU A 67 -0.13 -2.21 -53.78
CA GLU A 67 -0.26 -3.13 -54.94
C GLU A 67 0.57 -4.43 -55.08
N GLY A 68 -0.12 -5.50 -55.55
CA GLY A 68 0.48 -6.75 -56.04
C GLY A 68 -0.05 -8.03 -55.39
N SER A 69 -1.00 -8.70 -56.05
CA SER A 69 -1.65 -9.95 -55.61
C SER A 69 -0.73 -11.20 -55.68
N SER A 70 0.30 -11.26 -54.83
CA SER A 70 1.10 -12.50 -54.63
C SER A 70 1.64 -12.71 -53.21
N GLN A 71 1.60 -11.70 -52.32
CA GLN A 71 2.17 -11.82 -50.97
C GLN A 71 1.37 -12.68 -49.99
N LEU A 72 0.08 -12.93 -50.22
CA LEU A 72 -0.81 -13.59 -49.24
C LEU A 72 -0.29 -14.97 -48.80
N GLY A 73 0.21 -15.78 -49.76
CA GLY A 73 0.76 -17.10 -49.49
C GLY A 73 2.07 -17.10 -48.68
N ARG A 74 2.93 -16.08 -48.84
CA ARG A 74 4.15 -15.93 -48.03
C ARG A 74 3.86 -15.36 -46.64
N ARG A 75 2.90 -14.43 -46.50
CA ARG A 75 2.51 -13.85 -45.20
C ARG A 75 1.92 -14.92 -44.26
N MET A 76 1.06 -15.81 -44.78
CA MET A 76 0.51 -16.94 -44.00
C MET A 76 1.59 -17.94 -43.56
N SER A 77 2.63 -18.16 -44.37
CA SER A 77 3.73 -19.07 -44.02
C SER A 77 4.53 -18.56 -42.81
N MET A 78 4.90 -17.28 -42.77
CA MET A 78 5.66 -16.70 -41.66
C MET A 78 4.85 -16.66 -40.35
N THR A 79 3.57 -16.29 -40.40
CA THR A 79 2.72 -16.28 -39.19
C THR A 79 2.54 -17.68 -38.59
N ASN A 80 2.48 -18.72 -39.44
CA ASN A 80 2.40 -20.11 -38.98
C ASN A 80 3.71 -20.60 -38.35
N TYR A 81 4.87 -20.15 -38.83
CA TYR A 81 6.17 -20.45 -38.20
C TYR A 81 6.24 -19.86 -36.78
N VAL A 82 6.04 -18.54 -36.63
CA VAL A 82 6.09 -17.87 -35.31
C VAL A 82 5.03 -18.44 -34.36
N GLY A 83 3.83 -18.77 -34.87
CA GLY A 83 2.79 -19.44 -34.07
C GLY A 83 3.20 -20.84 -33.58
N ASN A 84 3.92 -21.62 -34.40
CA ASN A 84 4.44 -22.92 -33.96
C ASN A 84 5.55 -22.76 -32.91
N ASP A 85 6.46 -21.79 -33.08
CA ASP A 85 7.52 -21.48 -32.12
C ASP A 85 6.95 -21.10 -30.75
N VAL A 86 5.92 -20.24 -30.71
CA VAL A 86 5.19 -19.88 -29.48
C VAL A 86 4.57 -21.12 -28.81
N LYS A 87 3.93 -22.00 -29.59
CA LYS A 87 3.33 -23.23 -29.07
C LYS A 87 4.37 -24.20 -28.51
N ASP A 88 5.58 -24.23 -29.06
CA ASP A 88 6.68 -25.03 -28.54
C ASP A 88 7.36 -24.41 -27.31
N LEU A 89 7.45 -23.08 -27.21
CA LEU A 89 7.86 -22.37 -25.97
C LEU A 89 6.87 -22.63 -24.82
N ILE A 90 5.57 -22.70 -25.08
CA ILE A 90 4.55 -23.06 -24.08
C ILE A 90 4.77 -24.50 -23.59
N LYS A 91 4.98 -25.47 -24.50
CA LYS A 91 5.28 -26.86 -24.15
C LYS A 91 6.60 -27.01 -23.37
N GLN A 92 7.61 -26.19 -23.68
CA GLN A 92 8.87 -26.14 -22.92
C GLN A 92 8.61 -25.63 -21.50
N THR A 93 7.85 -24.55 -21.35
CA THR A 93 7.50 -23.97 -20.03
C THR A 93 6.74 -24.97 -19.15
N LEU A 94 5.75 -25.69 -19.71
CA LEU A 94 5.03 -26.78 -19.01
C LEU A 94 5.94 -27.91 -18.51
N LYS A 95 7.03 -28.20 -19.23
CA LYS A 95 8.03 -29.21 -18.81
C LYS A 95 8.94 -28.68 -17.70
N VAL A 96 9.43 -27.44 -17.84
CA VAL A 96 10.40 -26.84 -16.90
C VAL A 96 9.77 -26.46 -15.57
N ILE A 97 8.51 -26.01 -15.55
CA ILE A 97 7.87 -25.55 -14.30
C ILE A 97 7.75 -26.66 -13.24
N ARG A 98 7.64 -27.93 -13.67
CA ARG A 98 7.65 -29.11 -12.79
C ARG A 98 8.99 -29.31 -12.05
N SER A 99 10.09 -28.74 -12.57
CA SER A 99 11.43 -28.83 -12.01
C SER A 99 11.93 -27.52 -11.39
N LEU A 100 11.06 -26.54 -11.17
CA LEU A 100 11.43 -25.33 -10.42
C LEU A 100 11.36 -25.62 -8.91
N VAL A 101 12.47 -25.29 -8.24
CA VAL A 101 12.74 -25.69 -6.84
C VAL A 101 13.14 -24.49 -5.98
N ASN A 102 13.22 -23.26 -6.52
CA ASN A 102 13.48 -22.06 -5.72
C ASN A 102 12.72 -20.85 -6.25
N ASN A 103 12.20 -20.02 -5.35
CA ASN A 103 11.57 -18.73 -5.69
C ASN A 103 12.62 -17.67 -6.13
N GLU A 104 13.90 -17.91 -5.86
CA GLU A 104 15.03 -17.09 -6.34
C GLU A 104 15.57 -17.52 -7.71
N GLN A 105 15.02 -18.56 -8.34
CA GLN A 105 15.45 -18.97 -9.69
C GLN A 105 14.86 -18.04 -10.75
N ASP A 106 15.71 -17.57 -11.67
CA ASP A 106 15.28 -16.81 -12.84
C ASP A 106 14.12 -17.52 -13.57
N PRO A 107 13.12 -16.77 -14.09
CA PRO A 107 11.99 -17.37 -14.79
C PRO A 107 12.50 -18.23 -15.97
N PRO A 108 11.86 -19.38 -16.28
CA PRO A 108 12.31 -20.25 -17.35
C PRO A 108 12.59 -19.48 -18.64
N ALA A 109 13.72 -19.76 -19.31
CA ALA A 109 14.09 -19.05 -20.53
C ALA A 109 13.03 -19.13 -21.65
N SER A 110 12.14 -20.12 -21.60
CA SER A 110 10.95 -20.21 -22.46
C SER A 110 9.84 -19.22 -22.06
N LEU A 111 9.62 -19.00 -20.75
CA LEU A 111 8.68 -18.02 -20.22
C LEU A 111 9.18 -16.58 -20.47
N LEU A 112 10.47 -16.30 -20.24
CA LEU A 112 11.07 -15.01 -20.59
C LEU A 112 10.87 -14.66 -22.07
N LYS A 113 11.09 -15.62 -22.98
CA LYS A 113 10.82 -15.43 -24.43
C LYS A 113 9.35 -15.20 -24.74
N LEU A 114 8.43 -15.87 -24.06
CA LEU A 114 7.00 -15.62 -24.21
C LEU A 114 6.62 -14.21 -23.73
N ASN A 115 7.21 -13.74 -22.62
CA ASN A 115 6.99 -12.39 -22.12
C ASN A 115 7.53 -11.33 -23.09
N MET A 116 8.75 -11.51 -23.64
CA MET A 116 9.31 -10.62 -24.68
C MET A 116 8.43 -10.56 -25.95
N ILE A 117 7.84 -11.68 -26.37
CA ILE A 117 6.88 -11.70 -27.48
C ILE A 117 5.61 -10.93 -27.09
N ALA A 118 5.17 -11.03 -25.83
CA ALA A 118 3.98 -10.40 -25.30
C ALA A 118 4.11 -8.89 -24.97
N GLU A 119 5.30 -8.30 -25.08
CA GLU A 119 5.51 -6.84 -24.93
C GLU A 119 4.74 -6.01 -25.97
N ARG A 120 4.41 -6.60 -27.13
CA ARG A 120 3.63 -5.96 -28.21
C ARG A 120 2.23 -6.56 -28.26
N GLU A 121 1.18 -5.72 -28.40
CA GLU A 121 -0.24 -6.14 -28.41
C GLU A 121 -0.52 -7.39 -29.29
N ARG A 122 0.04 -7.42 -30.50
CA ARG A 122 -0.16 -8.53 -31.45
C ARG A 122 0.54 -9.82 -31.01
N GLY A 123 1.69 -9.71 -30.35
CA GLY A 123 2.38 -10.86 -29.79
C GLY A 123 1.70 -11.37 -28.53
N TRP A 124 1.18 -10.47 -27.69
CA TRP A 124 0.34 -10.83 -26.53
C TRP A 124 -0.87 -11.67 -26.95
N LEU A 125 -1.62 -11.21 -27.98
CA LEU A 125 -2.73 -11.97 -28.56
C LEU A 125 -2.31 -13.36 -29.04
N LEU A 126 -1.21 -13.45 -29.80
CA LEU A 126 -0.69 -14.71 -30.32
C LEU A 126 -0.32 -15.69 -29.19
N VAL A 127 0.28 -15.20 -28.09
CA VAL A 127 0.65 -16.05 -26.95
C VAL A 127 -0.59 -16.51 -26.19
N VAL A 128 -1.55 -15.64 -25.92
CA VAL A 128 -2.79 -16.00 -25.20
C VAL A 128 -3.66 -16.97 -26.00
N GLU A 129 -3.86 -16.73 -27.30
CA GLU A 129 -4.54 -17.68 -28.18
C GLU A 129 -3.80 -19.02 -28.25
N SER A 130 -2.47 -19.00 -28.28
CA SER A 130 -1.65 -20.21 -28.28
C SER A 130 -1.72 -20.97 -26.95
N LEU A 131 -1.81 -20.28 -25.80
CA LEU A 131 -2.05 -20.90 -24.50
C LEU A 131 -3.40 -21.61 -24.48
N ILE A 132 -4.45 -20.95 -24.98
CA ILE A 132 -5.80 -21.53 -25.07
C ILE A 132 -5.82 -22.78 -25.96
N ASP A 133 -5.15 -22.75 -27.11
CA ASP A 133 -5.08 -23.88 -28.04
C ASP A 133 -4.19 -25.05 -27.56
N THR A 134 -3.12 -24.77 -26.81
CA THR A 134 -1.98 -25.71 -26.65
C THR A 134 -1.91 -26.39 -25.29
N VAL A 135 -2.33 -25.71 -24.20
CA VAL A 135 -2.22 -26.29 -22.85
C VAL A 135 -3.22 -27.46 -22.71
N PRO A 136 -2.76 -28.72 -22.50
CA PRO A 136 -3.61 -29.89 -22.62
C PRO A 136 -4.51 -30.12 -21.38
N ASP A 137 -5.60 -30.86 -21.55
CA ASP A 137 -6.68 -30.99 -20.55
C ASP A 137 -6.28 -31.78 -19.28
N ASP A 138 -5.32 -32.67 -19.46
CA ASP A 138 -4.79 -33.66 -18.52
C ASP A 138 -3.54 -33.21 -17.76
N ASP A 139 -2.88 -32.12 -18.18
CA ASP A 139 -1.73 -31.58 -17.43
C ASP A 139 -2.18 -30.92 -16.11
N SER A 140 -1.50 -31.31 -15.03
CA SER A 140 -1.80 -30.92 -13.64
C SER A 140 -1.44 -29.47 -13.31
N LEU A 141 -0.43 -28.90 -13.99
CA LEU A 141 0.05 -27.54 -13.79
C LEU A 141 -0.39 -26.59 -14.91
N GLY A 142 -0.95 -27.11 -16.00
CA GLY A 142 -1.45 -26.33 -17.14
C GLY A 142 -2.25 -25.07 -16.77
N PRO A 143 -3.28 -25.17 -15.90
CA PRO A 143 -4.02 -24.00 -15.41
C PRO A 143 -3.16 -22.97 -14.67
N ALA A 144 -2.21 -23.44 -13.85
CA ALA A 144 -1.28 -22.57 -13.12
C ALA A 144 -0.30 -21.88 -14.09
N VAL A 145 0.19 -22.54 -15.14
CA VAL A 145 1.04 -21.91 -16.17
C VAL A 145 0.32 -20.80 -16.93
N ILE A 146 -0.96 -20.98 -17.27
CA ILE A 146 -1.77 -19.92 -17.91
C ILE A 146 -1.87 -18.70 -16.98
N THR A 147 -2.09 -18.94 -15.68
CA THR A 147 -2.25 -17.87 -14.68
C THR A 147 -0.93 -17.14 -14.46
N LEU A 148 0.17 -17.87 -14.24
CA LEU A 148 1.52 -17.35 -14.04
C LEU A 148 2.01 -16.53 -15.25
N PHE A 149 1.79 -17.00 -16.49
CA PHE A 149 2.09 -16.21 -17.67
C PHE A 149 1.33 -14.87 -17.65
N LEU A 150 0.03 -14.91 -17.33
CA LEU A 150 -0.79 -13.70 -17.23
C LEU A 150 -0.44 -12.83 -16.01
N ASP A 151 0.29 -13.34 -14.99
CA ASP A 151 0.77 -12.57 -13.83
C ASP A 151 2.05 -11.79 -14.20
N GLU A 152 2.97 -12.45 -14.91
CA GLU A 152 4.29 -11.92 -15.26
C GLU A 152 4.32 -11.11 -16.58
N CYS A 153 3.28 -11.22 -17.43
CA CYS A 153 3.22 -10.47 -18.69
C CYS A 153 2.62 -9.05 -18.50
N PRO A 154 2.95 -8.08 -19.37
CA PRO A 154 2.29 -6.78 -19.39
C PRO A 154 0.76 -6.88 -19.54
N LEU A 155 0.02 -6.02 -18.83
CA LEU A 155 -1.43 -5.99 -18.92
C LEU A 155 -1.88 -5.49 -20.31
N PRO A 156 -2.85 -6.16 -20.95
CA PRO A 156 -3.32 -5.79 -22.29
C PRO A 156 -4.14 -4.49 -22.28
N SER A 157 -4.12 -3.77 -23.41
CA SER A 157 -5.03 -2.64 -23.66
C SER A 157 -6.49 -3.11 -23.80
N LYS A 158 -7.46 -2.19 -23.61
CA LYS A 158 -8.89 -2.49 -23.84
C LYS A 158 -9.14 -3.02 -25.26
N ASP A 159 -8.48 -2.44 -26.27
CA ASP A 159 -8.58 -2.89 -27.66
C ASP A 159 -7.99 -4.28 -27.87
N THR A 160 -6.88 -4.60 -27.22
CA THR A 160 -6.29 -5.95 -27.24
C THR A 160 -7.25 -6.97 -26.64
N VAL A 161 -7.84 -6.67 -25.48
CA VAL A 161 -8.86 -7.53 -24.85
C VAL A 161 -10.10 -7.68 -25.74
N HIS A 162 -10.56 -6.61 -26.38
CA HIS A 162 -11.69 -6.66 -27.30
C HIS A 162 -11.39 -7.54 -28.53
N ARG A 163 -10.21 -7.39 -29.15
CA ARG A 163 -9.74 -8.25 -30.26
C ARG A 163 -9.70 -9.73 -29.85
N LEU A 164 -9.24 -10.06 -28.64
CA LEU A 164 -9.26 -11.42 -28.10
C LEU A 164 -10.70 -11.95 -27.98
N LEU A 165 -11.62 -11.18 -27.38
CA LEU A 165 -13.03 -11.61 -27.26
C LEU A 165 -13.68 -11.86 -28.63
N CYS A 166 -13.35 -11.03 -29.64
CA CYS A 166 -13.79 -11.23 -31.02
C CYS A 166 -13.15 -12.46 -31.69
N SER A 167 -11.88 -12.76 -31.44
CA SER A 167 -11.20 -13.92 -32.04
C SER A 167 -11.66 -15.25 -31.45
N LEU A 168 -12.01 -15.27 -30.16
CA LEU A 168 -12.54 -16.44 -29.46
C LEU A 168 -13.91 -16.92 -29.97
N ARG A 169 -14.73 -16.01 -30.55
CA ARG A 169 -16.09 -16.29 -31.09
C ARG A 169 -16.95 -17.13 -30.13
N LEU A 170 -17.10 -16.59 -28.91
CA LEU A 170 -17.75 -17.28 -27.78
C LEU A 170 -19.23 -17.61 -28.04
N ASP A 171 -19.90 -16.83 -28.89
CA ASP A 171 -21.24 -17.09 -29.43
C ASP A 171 -21.31 -18.42 -30.19
N HIS A 172 -20.47 -18.60 -31.21
CA HIS A 172 -20.37 -19.84 -31.97
C HIS A 172 -19.87 -21.00 -31.10
N ALA A 173 -18.93 -20.73 -30.19
CA ALA A 173 -18.41 -21.72 -29.26
C ALA A 173 -19.47 -22.22 -28.27
N SER A 174 -20.53 -21.44 -28.00
CA SER A 174 -21.64 -21.82 -27.13
C SER A 174 -22.58 -22.86 -27.75
N SER A 175 -22.62 -22.96 -29.08
CA SER A 175 -23.48 -23.90 -29.81
C SER A 175 -23.15 -25.37 -29.53
N SER A 176 -24.18 -26.22 -29.50
CA SER A 176 -24.07 -27.69 -29.45
C SER A 176 -23.38 -28.31 -30.68
N SER A 177 -23.19 -27.53 -31.76
CA SER A 177 -22.47 -27.91 -32.98
C SER A 177 -20.96 -27.57 -32.96
N SER A 178 -20.42 -27.03 -31.86
CA SER A 178 -19.01 -26.64 -31.75
C SER A 178 -18.05 -27.83 -31.86
N THR A 179 -17.05 -27.73 -32.75
CA THR A 179 -15.97 -28.71 -32.94
C THR A 179 -14.73 -28.44 -32.07
N ARG A 180 -14.79 -27.45 -31.16
CA ARG A 180 -13.67 -27.07 -30.27
C ARG A 180 -13.38 -28.17 -29.24
N LYS A 181 -12.09 -28.33 -28.88
CA LYS A 181 -11.62 -29.31 -27.89
C LYS A 181 -12.05 -28.91 -26.46
N ARG A 182 -12.19 -29.89 -25.57
CA ARG A 182 -12.46 -29.67 -24.14
C ARG A 182 -11.41 -28.79 -23.45
N SER A 183 -10.12 -29.01 -23.78
CA SER A 183 -9.01 -28.17 -23.29
C SER A 183 -9.19 -26.69 -23.66
N TRP A 184 -9.63 -26.41 -24.89
CA TRP A 184 -9.87 -25.04 -25.37
C TRP A 184 -10.92 -24.34 -24.49
N HIS A 185 -12.04 -25.01 -24.20
CA HIS A 185 -13.08 -24.45 -23.34
C HIS A 185 -12.59 -24.20 -21.91
N ARG A 186 -11.84 -25.16 -21.33
CA ARG A 186 -11.20 -25.00 -20.01
C ARG A 186 -10.27 -23.79 -19.98
N ASN A 187 -9.34 -23.71 -20.92
CA ASN A 187 -8.32 -22.66 -20.98
C ASN A 187 -8.94 -21.28 -21.23
N THR A 188 -9.97 -21.21 -22.06
CA THR A 188 -10.75 -19.98 -22.29
C THR A 188 -11.36 -19.47 -20.99
N CYS A 189 -11.97 -20.34 -20.17
CA CYS A 189 -12.51 -19.93 -18.86
C CYS A 189 -11.40 -19.44 -17.92
N ILE A 190 -10.23 -20.10 -17.88
CA ILE A 190 -9.08 -19.67 -17.06
C ILE A 190 -8.58 -18.28 -17.47
N VAL A 191 -8.39 -18.05 -18.78
CA VAL A 191 -7.96 -16.75 -19.31
C VAL A 191 -8.98 -15.66 -19.01
N LEU A 192 -10.28 -15.92 -19.23
CA LEU A 192 -11.34 -14.95 -18.93
C LEU A 192 -11.39 -14.59 -17.44
N GLY A 193 -11.30 -15.58 -16.54
CA GLY A 193 -11.27 -15.34 -15.09
C GLY A 193 -10.01 -14.59 -14.64
N SER A 194 -8.85 -14.94 -15.18
CA SER A 194 -7.56 -14.27 -14.85
C SER A 194 -7.54 -12.82 -15.33
N LEU A 195 -8.14 -12.51 -16.49
CA LEU A 195 -8.29 -11.14 -16.99
C LEU A 195 -9.31 -10.34 -16.17
N ALA A 196 -10.42 -10.97 -15.77
CA ALA A 196 -11.46 -10.34 -14.96
C ALA A 196 -10.96 -9.85 -13.59
N GLU A 197 -10.00 -10.58 -12.99
CA GLU A 197 -9.34 -10.26 -11.72
C GLU A 197 -8.27 -9.16 -11.85
N LYS A 198 -7.60 -9.07 -13.00
CA LYS A 198 -6.44 -8.17 -13.21
C LYS A 198 -6.80 -6.81 -13.78
N LEU A 199 -7.90 -6.72 -14.52
CA LEU A 199 -8.31 -5.50 -15.20
C LEU A 199 -9.20 -4.64 -14.29
N ALA A 200 -8.82 -3.37 -14.13
CA ALA A 200 -9.53 -2.42 -13.28
C ALA A 200 -11.03 -2.33 -13.61
N GLY A 201 -11.86 -2.12 -12.59
CA GLY A 201 -13.31 -2.40 -12.58
C GLY A 201 -14.07 -2.16 -13.89
N SER A 202 -14.01 -0.96 -14.48
CA SER A 202 -14.75 -0.64 -15.73
C SER A 202 -14.34 -1.49 -16.94
N SER A 203 -13.12 -2.01 -16.97
CA SER A 203 -12.64 -2.94 -18.01
C SER A 203 -13.16 -4.35 -17.78
N SER A 204 -13.18 -4.82 -16.53
CA SER A 204 -13.77 -6.11 -16.14
C SER A 204 -15.29 -6.14 -16.40
N VAL A 205 -15.98 -5.01 -16.15
CA VAL A 205 -17.40 -4.83 -16.50
C VAL A 205 -17.61 -4.87 -18.02
N ALA A 206 -16.77 -4.19 -18.82
CA ALA A 206 -16.87 -4.24 -20.29
C ALA A 206 -16.60 -5.64 -20.88
N MET A 207 -15.74 -6.44 -20.24
CA MET A 207 -15.52 -7.85 -20.59
C MET A 207 -16.71 -8.73 -20.28
N CYS A 208 -17.47 -8.45 -19.20
CA CYS A 208 -18.65 -9.19 -18.78
C CYS A 208 -19.90 -8.85 -19.63
N ASN A 209 -19.71 -8.67 -20.93
CA ASN A 209 -20.78 -8.44 -21.90
C ASN A 209 -21.66 -9.70 -22.10
N PRO A 210 -22.85 -9.58 -22.71
CA PRO A 210 -23.78 -10.69 -22.86
C PRO A 210 -23.19 -11.92 -23.55
N THR A 211 -22.26 -11.77 -24.50
CA THR A 211 -21.63 -12.90 -25.19
C THR A 211 -20.70 -13.68 -24.26
N THR A 212 -19.85 -12.99 -23.49
CA THR A 212 -18.98 -13.63 -22.48
C THR A 212 -19.82 -14.31 -21.39
N LEU A 213 -20.84 -13.62 -20.89
CA LEU A 213 -21.69 -14.10 -19.80
C LEU A 213 -22.52 -15.33 -20.21
N ASN A 214 -23.20 -15.27 -21.36
CA ASN A 214 -23.95 -16.40 -21.89
C ASN A 214 -23.06 -17.61 -22.16
N TYR A 215 -21.84 -17.40 -22.66
CA TYR A 215 -20.87 -18.48 -22.83
C TYR A 215 -20.53 -19.15 -21.49
N LEU A 216 -20.15 -18.38 -20.45
CA LEU A 216 -19.82 -18.93 -19.14
C LEU A 216 -21.02 -19.63 -18.48
N ILE A 217 -22.21 -19.02 -18.50
CA ILE A 217 -23.42 -19.59 -17.92
C ILE A 217 -23.85 -20.87 -18.65
N SER A 218 -23.73 -20.94 -19.99
CA SER A 218 -24.02 -22.17 -20.75
C SER A 218 -23.16 -23.37 -20.32
N ARG A 219 -21.99 -23.14 -19.71
CA ARG A 219 -21.08 -24.19 -19.21
C ARG A 219 -21.40 -24.66 -17.81
N ILE A 220 -22.24 -23.94 -17.07
CA ILE A 220 -22.74 -24.33 -15.75
C ILE A 220 -24.25 -24.63 -15.79
N LEU A 221 -24.81 -24.97 -16.96
CA LEU A 221 -26.19 -25.43 -17.12
C LEU A 221 -26.24 -26.93 -17.50
N PRO A 222 -27.36 -27.62 -17.21
CA PRO A 222 -27.57 -29.01 -17.66
C PRO A 222 -27.61 -29.12 -19.20
N PRO A 223 -27.17 -30.25 -19.78
CA PRO A 223 -26.54 -31.41 -19.12
C PRO A 223 -25.08 -31.13 -18.81
N PHE A 224 -24.68 -31.31 -17.55
CA PHE A 224 -23.34 -31.02 -17.02
C PHE A 224 -22.26 -32.02 -17.50
N THR A 225 -22.04 -32.09 -18.81
CA THR A 225 -21.26 -33.12 -19.51
C THR A 225 -19.75 -33.04 -19.29
N GLN A 226 -19.22 -31.90 -18.84
CA GLN A 226 -17.78 -31.63 -18.75
C GLN A 226 -17.40 -31.00 -17.41
N ALA A 227 -17.41 -31.76 -16.32
CA ALA A 227 -17.18 -31.27 -14.95
C ALA A 227 -15.94 -30.37 -14.79
N ARG A 228 -14.84 -30.62 -15.51
CA ARG A 228 -13.66 -29.74 -15.48
C ARG A 228 -13.94 -28.35 -16.09
N VAL A 229 -14.69 -28.28 -17.19
CA VAL A 229 -15.08 -26.99 -17.81
C VAL A 229 -16.11 -26.27 -16.93
N VAL A 230 -17.04 -27.01 -16.31
CA VAL A 230 -17.99 -26.48 -15.31
C VAL A 230 -17.21 -25.79 -14.16
N LEU A 231 -16.17 -26.44 -13.63
CA LEU A 231 -15.33 -25.88 -12.56
C LEU A 231 -14.72 -24.53 -12.97
N PHE A 232 -13.97 -24.48 -14.08
CA PHE A 232 -13.30 -23.24 -14.47
C PHE A 232 -14.26 -22.16 -14.97
N ALA A 233 -15.43 -22.52 -15.51
CA ALA A 233 -16.48 -21.54 -15.82
C ALA A 233 -17.09 -20.91 -14.55
N LEU A 234 -17.33 -21.73 -13.52
CA LEU A 234 -17.75 -21.24 -12.20
C LEU A 234 -16.69 -20.31 -11.59
N LEU A 235 -15.42 -20.72 -11.55
CA LEU A 235 -14.33 -19.89 -11.04
C LEU A 235 -14.20 -18.58 -11.83
N ALA A 236 -14.38 -18.57 -13.16
CA ALA A 236 -14.39 -17.34 -13.94
C ALA A 236 -15.55 -16.41 -13.54
N LEU A 237 -16.75 -16.93 -13.30
CA LEU A 237 -17.89 -16.15 -12.81
C LEU A 237 -17.63 -15.58 -11.41
N GLU A 238 -17.00 -16.34 -10.50
CA GLU A 238 -16.57 -15.83 -9.19
C GLU A 238 -15.60 -14.63 -9.33
N LYS A 239 -14.63 -14.71 -10.24
CA LYS A 239 -13.67 -13.62 -10.50
C LYS A 239 -14.33 -12.39 -11.13
N PHE A 240 -15.24 -12.56 -12.10
CA PHE A 240 -16.03 -11.45 -12.64
C PHE A 240 -16.89 -10.77 -11.57
N ALA A 241 -17.44 -11.53 -10.61
CA ALA A 241 -18.26 -11.03 -9.52
C ALA A 241 -17.49 -10.25 -8.42
N GLN A 242 -16.20 -9.97 -8.60
CA GLN A 242 -15.45 -9.05 -7.73
C GLN A 242 -15.95 -7.59 -7.85
N THR A 243 -16.55 -7.20 -8.98
CA THR A 243 -17.26 -5.91 -9.13
C THR A 243 -18.75 -6.08 -8.86
N SER A 244 -19.38 -5.11 -8.17
CA SER A 244 -20.79 -5.20 -7.77
C SER A 244 -21.76 -5.24 -8.96
N GLU A 245 -21.41 -4.59 -10.07
CA GLU A 245 -22.16 -4.55 -11.32
C GLU A 245 -22.22 -5.95 -11.96
N ASN A 246 -21.07 -6.60 -12.12
CA ASN A 246 -21.00 -7.96 -12.64
C ASN A 246 -21.65 -8.96 -11.67
N GLN A 247 -21.44 -8.83 -10.36
CA GLN A 247 -22.08 -9.69 -9.36
C GLN A 247 -23.60 -9.62 -9.48
N PHE A 248 -24.18 -8.42 -9.59
CA PHE A 248 -25.61 -8.23 -9.78
C PHE A 248 -26.11 -8.86 -11.10
N LEU A 249 -25.40 -8.61 -12.21
CA LEU A 249 -25.74 -9.14 -13.52
C LEU A 249 -25.71 -10.69 -13.53
N ILE A 250 -24.62 -11.29 -13.02
CA ILE A 250 -24.45 -12.73 -12.94
C ILE A 250 -25.54 -13.35 -12.04
N SER A 251 -25.73 -12.84 -10.82
CA SER A 251 -26.77 -13.34 -9.90
C SER A 251 -28.15 -13.35 -10.55
N ARG A 252 -28.53 -12.26 -11.22
CA ARG A 252 -29.81 -12.15 -11.92
C ARG A 252 -29.95 -13.22 -13.01
N THR A 253 -28.94 -13.43 -13.86
CA THR A 253 -29.03 -14.44 -14.92
C THR A 253 -29.01 -15.89 -14.38
N LEU A 254 -28.40 -16.13 -13.21
CA LEU A 254 -28.51 -17.42 -12.51
C LEU A 254 -29.92 -17.65 -11.93
N GLU A 255 -30.62 -16.61 -11.50
CA GLU A 255 -32.00 -16.64 -11.02
C GLU A 255 -33.05 -16.79 -12.12
N GLU A 256 -32.75 -16.34 -13.35
CA GLU A 256 -33.63 -16.50 -14.54
C GLU A 256 -33.74 -17.98 -15.00
N SER A 257 -32.93 -18.90 -14.46
CA SER A 257 -33.00 -20.33 -14.73
C SER A 257 -34.07 -21.05 -13.90
N SER A 258 -34.87 -21.94 -14.53
CA SER A 258 -35.98 -22.66 -13.88
C SER A 258 -35.60 -23.42 -12.60
N THR A 259 -34.36 -23.93 -12.54
CA THR A 259 -33.74 -24.44 -11.31
C THR A 259 -32.32 -23.87 -11.23
N HIS A 260 -32.08 -22.99 -10.25
CA HIS A 260 -30.79 -22.28 -10.06
C HIS A 260 -29.59 -23.24 -10.19
N PRO A 261 -28.69 -23.05 -11.17
CA PRO A 261 -27.70 -24.06 -11.56
C PRO A 261 -26.74 -24.44 -10.44
N LEU A 262 -26.29 -23.46 -9.65
CA LEU A 262 -25.34 -23.73 -8.55
C LEU A 262 -25.95 -24.63 -7.47
N LYS A 263 -27.28 -24.64 -7.28
CA LYS A 263 -27.94 -25.54 -6.31
C LYS A 263 -27.91 -26.99 -6.79
N GLN A 264 -27.94 -27.22 -8.10
CA GLN A 264 -27.78 -28.57 -8.68
C GLN A 264 -26.31 -29.04 -8.60
N LEU A 265 -25.36 -28.12 -8.73
CA LEU A 265 -23.93 -28.41 -8.62
C LEU A 265 -23.49 -28.63 -7.17
N GLU A 266 -24.08 -27.93 -6.20
CA GLU A 266 -23.82 -28.11 -4.76
C GLU A 266 -23.95 -29.57 -4.31
N GLU A 267 -24.96 -30.30 -4.81
CA GLU A 267 -25.18 -31.73 -4.53
C GLU A 267 -23.97 -32.61 -4.88
N TRP A 268 -23.11 -32.19 -5.81
CA TRP A 268 -21.91 -32.93 -6.19
C TRP A 268 -20.81 -32.91 -5.11
N ARG A 269 -20.93 -32.08 -4.05
CA ARG A 269 -19.99 -32.06 -2.92
C ARG A 269 -19.88 -33.43 -2.23
N HIS A 270 -20.96 -34.22 -2.26
CA HIS A 270 -21.01 -35.56 -1.67
C HIS A 270 -20.56 -36.68 -2.63
N CYS A 271 -20.13 -36.35 -3.86
CA CYS A 271 -19.70 -37.34 -4.84
C CYS A 271 -18.33 -37.94 -4.48
N THR A 272 -18.31 -39.20 -4.02
CA THR A 272 -17.09 -39.94 -3.69
C THR A 272 -16.46 -40.64 -4.90
N SER A 273 -17.26 -41.00 -5.91
CA SER A 273 -16.81 -41.74 -7.10
C SER A 273 -16.14 -40.88 -8.17
N ASN A 274 -16.16 -39.55 -8.05
CA ASN A 274 -15.56 -38.64 -9.02
C ASN A 274 -15.02 -37.36 -8.34
N ALA A 275 -13.70 -37.31 -8.14
CA ALA A 275 -13.03 -36.18 -7.50
C ALA A 275 -13.32 -34.84 -8.21
N MET A 276 -13.39 -34.81 -9.55
CA MET A 276 -13.69 -33.57 -10.29
C MET A 276 -15.10 -33.03 -10.02
N LYS A 277 -16.10 -33.92 -9.88
CA LYS A 277 -17.45 -33.52 -9.45
C LYS A 277 -17.44 -32.97 -8.02
N ARG A 278 -16.68 -33.57 -7.11
CA ARG A 278 -16.49 -33.06 -5.74
C ARG A 278 -15.93 -31.64 -5.73
N GLN A 279 -14.89 -31.36 -6.54
CA GLN A 279 -14.31 -30.01 -6.66
C GLN A 279 -15.34 -28.97 -7.15
N VAL A 280 -16.15 -29.33 -8.14
CA VAL A 280 -17.27 -28.47 -8.62
C VAL A 280 -18.28 -28.22 -7.52
N GLY A 281 -18.71 -29.26 -6.80
CA GLY A 281 -19.66 -29.13 -5.69
C GLY A 281 -19.13 -28.28 -4.54
N PHE A 282 -17.86 -28.47 -4.16
CA PHE A 282 -17.16 -27.62 -3.18
C PHE A 282 -17.20 -26.14 -3.57
N CYS A 283 -16.83 -25.81 -4.82
CA CYS A 283 -16.84 -24.43 -5.30
C CYS A 283 -18.26 -23.87 -5.39
N ALA A 284 -19.24 -24.67 -5.85
CA ALA A 284 -20.63 -24.24 -5.94
C ALA A 284 -21.24 -23.96 -4.56
N THR A 285 -20.95 -24.81 -3.55
CA THR A 285 -21.31 -24.57 -2.15
C THR A 285 -20.70 -23.27 -1.65
N TRP A 286 -19.38 -23.07 -1.85
CA TRP A 286 -18.67 -21.88 -1.39
C TRP A 286 -19.20 -20.60 -2.06
N ALA A 287 -19.48 -20.64 -3.36
CA ALA A 287 -19.99 -19.51 -4.13
C ALA A 287 -21.42 -19.14 -3.72
N LEU A 288 -22.29 -20.11 -3.41
CA LEU A 288 -23.65 -19.86 -2.86
C LEU A 288 -23.61 -19.27 -1.45
N ASP A 289 -22.62 -19.62 -0.64
CA ASP A 289 -22.47 -19.12 0.74
C ASP A 289 -21.81 -17.73 0.79
N ASN A 290 -20.98 -17.35 -0.20
CA ASN A 290 -20.17 -16.12 -0.16
C ASN A 290 -20.49 -15.07 -1.22
N ILE A 291 -20.87 -15.45 -2.46
CA ILE A 291 -20.97 -14.54 -3.62
C ILE A 291 -22.40 -14.48 -4.18
N PHE A 292 -22.95 -15.62 -4.60
CA PHE A 292 -24.25 -15.74 -5.29
C PHE A 292 -25.33 -16.19 -4.30
N ILE A 293 -25.53 -15.41 -3.24
CA ILE A 293 -26.41 -15.75 -2.12
C ILE A 293 -27.87 -15.77 -2.59
N THR A 294 -28.47 -16.96 -2.67
CA THR A 294 -29.91 -17.08 -2.95
C THR A 294 -30.75 -16.84 -1.69
N PRO A 295 -31.81 -16.00 -1.73
CA PRO A 295 -32.78 -15.91 -0.65
C PRO A 295 -33.37 -17.28 -0.27
N ASN A 296 -33.63 -17.48 1.02
CA ASN A 296 -34.23 -18.68 1.61
C ASN A 296 -33.46 -20.00 1.41
N ARG A 297 -32.17 -19.96 1.03
CA ARG A 297 -31.27 -21.13 1.12
C ARG A 297 -30.55 -21.14 2.48
N THR A 298 -30.65 -22.24 3.22
CA THR A 298 -29.84 -22.55 4.42
C THR A 298 -28.36 -22.62 4.05
N TYR A 299 -27.48 -21.98 4.84
CA TYR A 299 -26.04 -21.95 4.57
C TYR A 299 -25.41 -23.33 4.80
N ALA A 300 -24.26 -23.60 4.17
CA ALA A 300 -23.68 -24.93 4.25
C ALA A 300 -23.10 -25.26 5.64
N TYR A 301 -22.64 -24.26 6.40
CA TYR A 301 -22.23 -24.43 7.79
C TYR A 301 -23.41 -24.78 8.73
N GLU A 302 -24.63 -24.34 8.42
CA GLU A 302 -25.83 -24.59 9.26
C GLU A 302 -26.35 -26.03 9.14
N LYS A 303 -26.01 -26.73 8.05
CA LYS A 303 -26.44 -28.11 7.75
C LYS A 303 -25.34 -29.16 7.86
N THR A 304 -24.10 -28.77 8.16
CA THR A 304 -22.96 -29.70 8.21
C THR A 304 -22.78 -30.24 9.63
N ASP A 305 -22.83 -31.57 9.79
CA ASP A 305 -22.54 -32.22 11.08
C ASP A 305 -21.04 -32.18 11.39
N VAL A 306 -20.68 -31.41 12.42
CA VAL A 306 -19.31 -31.26 12.94
C VAL A 306 -19.16 -31.85 14.36
N SER A 307 -20.16 -32.61 14.83
CA SER A 307 -20.20 -33.14 16.21
C SER A 307 -18.95 -33.94 16.58
N LYS A 308 -18.47 -34.78 15.66
CA LYS A 308 -17.29 -35.67 15.83
C LYS A 308 -15.93 -34.99 15.55
N ILE A 309 -15.93 -33.76 15.07
CA ILE A 309 -14.71 -33.06 14.62
C ILE A 309 -14.18 -32.18 15.76
N ASN A 310 -13.02 -32.54 16.32
CA ASN A 310 -12.33 -31.81 17.38
C ASN A 310 -10.97 -31.26 16.94
N ALA A 311 -10.53 -31.59 15.72
CA ALA A 311 -9.43 -30.90 15.04
C ALA A 311 -9.82 -30.65 13.58
N MET A 312 -9.56 -29.44 13.10
CA MET A 312 -9.84 -28.98 11.73
C MET A 312 -8.82 -27.92 11.28
N LEU A 313 -8.87 -27.51 10.01
CA LEU A 313 -8.08 -26.38 9.51
C LEU A 313 -8.52 -25.08 10.19
N ASN A 314 -7.56 -24.29 10.64
CA ASN A 314 -7.83 -23.08 11.41
C ASN A 314 -8.12 -21.90 10.47
N HIS A 315 -9.39 -21.50 10.39
CA HIS A 315 -9.84 -20.38 9.57
C HIS A 315 -9.44 -19.00 10.13
N GLU A 316 -8.78 -18.94 11.29
CA GLU A 316 -8.16 -17.73 11.84
C GLU A 316 -6.63 -17.70 11.66
N ASP A 317 -6.05 -18.83 11.23
CA ASP A 317 -4.60 -19.01 11.04
C ASP A 317 -4.34 -19.58 9.64
N VAL A 318 -4.75 -18.77 8.66
CA VAL A 318 -4.82 -19.05 7.22
C VAL A 318 -4.52 -17.80 6.41
N SER A 319 -4.01 -17.98 5.19
CA SER A 319 -3.81 -16.90 4.20
C SER A 319 -5.15 -16.40 3.62
N GLU A 320 -5.23 -15.13 3.18
CA GLU A 320 -6.51 -14.43 2.95
C GLU A 320 -7.48 -15.11 1.96
N TYR A 321 -6.97 -15.86 0.98
CA TYR A 321 -7.76 -16.33 -0.17
C TYR A 321 -7.97 -17.86 -0.21
N LEU A 322 -7.53 -18.61 0.80
CA LEU A 322 -7.77 -20.04 0.87
C LEU A 322 -9.25 -20.34 1.17
N LYS A 323 -9.92 -21.10 0.29
CA LYS A 323 -11.29 -21.57 0.52
C LYS A 323 -11.26 -22.77 1.46
N ILE A 324 -11.88 -22.68 2.63
CA ILE A 324 -12.10 -23.79 3.56
C ILE A 324 -13.57 -24.23 3.49
N GLY A 325 -13.82 -25.54 3.46
CA GLY A 325 -15.15 -26.14 3.47
C GLY A 325 -15.85 -26.02 4.84
N PRO A 326 -17.19 -26.10 4.92
CA PRO A 326 -17.94 -25.84 6.15
C PRO A 326 -17.77 -26.92 7.24
N ASP A 327 -17.09 -28.03 6.97
CA ASP A 327 -16.63 -29.00 7.98
C ASP A 327 -15.20 -28.72 8.49
N GLY A 328 -14.53 -27.69 7.95
CA GLY A 328 -13.15 -27.34 8.30
C GLY A 328 -12.09 -28.35 7.83
N LEU A 329 -12.47 -29.41 7.11
CA LEU A 329 -11.57 -30.52 6.74
C LEU A 329 -11.12 -30.51 5.28
N GLU A 330 -11.64 -29.63 4.43
CA GLU A 330 -11.31 -29.58 3.00
C GLU A 330 -10.92 -28.16 2.59
N ALA A 331 -9.80 -28.00 1.90
CA ALA A 331 -9.27 -26.70 1.50
C ALA A 331 -8.90 -26.65 0.02
N ARG A 332 -9.06 -25.47 -0.59
CA ARG A 332 -8.77 -25.18 -2.00
C ARG A 332 -8.19 -23.78 -2.19
N CYS A 333 -7.18 -23.64 -3.04
CA CYS A 333 -6.69 -22.36 -3.55
C CYS A 333 -7.14 -22.14 -5.00
N ASP A 334 -7.58 -20.93 -5.35
CA ASP A 334 -7.94 -20.51 -6.71
C ASP A 334 -7.35 -19.10 -7.06
N VAL A 335 -6.27 -18.71 -6.39
CA VAL A 335 -5.47 -17.50 -6.64
C VAL A 335 -4.03 -17.89 -6.99
N SER A 336 -3.25 -16.97 -7.55
CA SER A 336 -1.85 -17.22 -7.92
C SER A 336 -0.87 -17.24 -6.75
N SER A 337 -1.23 -16.66 -5.60
CA SER A 337 -0.42 -16.70 -4.37
C SER A 337 -0.40 -18.09 -3.74
N PHE A 338 0.65 -18.36 -2.95
CA PHE A 338 0.88 -19.67 -2.33
C PHE A 338 0.26 -19.71 -0.94
N GLU A 339 -1.05 -19.95 -0.90
CA GLU A 339 -1.87 -19.84 0.31
C GLU A 339 -1.57 -20.95 1.31
N SER A 340 -1.38 -20.60 2.59
CA SER A 340 -0.97 -21.50 3.67
C SER A 340 -1.98 -21.52 4.83
N VAL A 341 -2.06 -22.64 5.56
CA VAL A 341 -2.95 -22.86 6.71
C VAL A 341 -2.33 -23.82 7.74
N ARG A 342 -2.58 -23.56 9.04
CA ARG A 342 -2.33 -24.51 10.16
C ARG A 342 -3.65 -25.12 10.65
N CYS A 343 -3.59 -26.29 11.30
CA CYS A 343 -4.75 -26.84 11.99
C CYS A 343 -5.02 -26.10 13.32
N THR A 344 -6.17 -26.37 13.91
CA THR A 344 -6.65 -25.74 15.16
C THR A 344 -5.93 -26.23 16.42
N PHE A 345 -5.15 -27.32 16.35
CA PHE A 345 -4.55 -27.97 17.51
C PHE A 345 -3.03 -28.11 17.40
N ALA A 346 -2.32 -27.73 18.47
CA ALA A 346 -0.87 -27.84 18.57
C ALA A 346 -0.47 -29.00 19.49
N VAL A 347 0.37 -29.90 19.01
CA VAL A 347 0.94 -30.99 19.82
C VAL A 347 2.30 -30.58 20.39
N GLN A 348 2.53 -30.83 21.69
CA GLN A 348 3.77 -30.44 22.37
C GLN A 348 4.76 -31.61 22.53
N ASP A 349 4.24 -32.80 22.82
CA ASP A 349 5.01 -34.05 22.98
C ASP A 349 4.18 -35.27 22.54
N GLY A 350 4.82 -36.42 22.34
CA GLY A 350 4.21 -37.69 21.92
C GLY A 350 4.38 -38.03 20.43
N VAL A 351 3.66 -39.07 20.00
CA VAL A 351 3.65 -39.56 18.61
C VAL A 351 2.27 -39.29 18.01
N TRP A 352 2.21 -38.58 16.89
CA TRP A 352 0.97 -38.06 16.31
C TRP A 352 0.87 -38.34 14.82
N PHE A 353 -0.33 -38.68 14.35
CA PHE A 353 -0.58 -38.99 12.95
C PHE A 353 -1.82 -38.28 12.40
N TYR A 354 -1.76 -37.89 11.13
CA TYR A 354 -2.92 -37.46 10.34
C TYR A 354 -2.76 -37.86 8.87
N GLU A 355 -3.86 -37.86 8.12
CA GLU A 355 -3.88 -38.13 6.68
C GLU A 355 -4.40 -36.92 5.88
N ALA A 356 -3.88 -36.73 4.66
CA ALA A 356 -4.43 -35.80 3.68
C ALA A 356 -4.72 -36.53 2.36
N THR A 357 -5.98 -36.57 1.95
CA THR A 357 -6.43 -37.09 0.64
C THR A 357 -6.31 -36.00 -0.42
N VAL A 358 -5.50 -36.26 -1.43
CA VAL A 358 -5.22 -35.36 -2.57
C VAL A 358 -6.40 -35.40 -3.56
N PHE A 359 -7.00 -34.26 -3.92
CA PHE A 359 -8.01 -34.20 -4.99
C PHE A 359 -7.50 -33.61 -6.30
N THR A 360 -6.33 -32.95 -6.29
CA THR A 360 -5.67 -32.38 -7.47
C THR A 360 -4.18 -32.74 -7.48
N PRO A 361 -3.58 -33.14 -8.62
CA PRO A 361 -2.22 -33.67 -8.65
C PRO A 361 -1.13 -32.60 -8.89
N GLY A 362 -1.40 -31.33 -8.55
CA GLY A 362 -0.45 -30.23 -8.67
C GLY A 362 0.32 -29.96 -7.37
N VAL A 363 1.01 -28.82 -7.33
CA VAL A 363 1.94 -28.44 -6.24
C VAL A 363 1.19 -28.07 -4.96
N MET A 364 1.40 -28.85 -3.91
CA MET A 364 1.02 -28.56 -2.53
C MET A 364 2.19 -28.99 -1.64
N GLN A 365 2.36 -28.32 -0.51
CA GLN A 365 3.29 -28.72 0.55
C GLN A 365 2.44 -29.12 1.75
N ILE A 366 2.49 -30.39 2.18
CA ILE A 366 1.68 -30.91 3.30
C ILE A 366 2.63 -31.44 4.39
N GLY A 367 2.47 -30.99 5.63
CA GLY A 367 3.31 -31.45 6.74
C GLY A 367 3.05 -30.76 8.07
N PHE A 368 4.09 -30.19 8.67
CA PHE A 368 4.08 -29.67 10.03
C PHE A 368 4.72 -28.28 10.11
N ALA A 369 4.19 -27.43 10.98
CA ALA A 369 4.72 -26.09 11.26
C ALA A 369 4.60 -25.75 12.75
N THR A 370 5.47 -24.87 13.25
CA THR A 370 5.30 -24.22 14.56
C THR A 370 4.58 -22.89 14.40
N LYS A 371 4.29 -22.17 15.51
CA LYS A 371 3.76 -20.80 15.44
C LYS A 371 4.72 -19.79 14.79
N ARG A 372 6.03 -20.06 14.83
CA ARG A 372 7.08 -19.15 14.33
C ARG A 372 7.21 -19.15 12.81
N SER A 373 6.71 -20.19 12.14
CA SER A 373 6.55 -20.20 10.68
C SER A 373 5.57 -19.11 10.24
N ARG A 374 5.94 -18.35 9.21
CA ARG A 374 5.18 -17.18 8.72
C ARG A 374 4.72 -17.42 7.30
N PHE A 375 3.41 -17.24 7.05
CA PHE A 375 2.87 -17.33 5.71
C PHE A 375 3.25 -16.08 4.91
N LEU A 376 4.17 -16.21 3.96
CA LEU A 376 4.56 -15.16 3.02
C LEU A 376 4.03 -15.52 1.62
N ASN A 377 2.72 -15.73 1.56
CA ASN A 377 1.96 -16.23 0.40
C ASN A 377 2.21 -15.47 -0.91
N HIS A 378 2.41 -14.15 -0.85
CA HIS A 378 2.72 -13.29 -2.00
C HIS A 378 4.20 -13.31 -2.43
N GLU A 379 5.09 -13.80 -1.58
CA GLU A 379 6.52 -14.02 -1.87
C GLU A 379 6.78 -15.48 -2.30
N GLY A 380 5.71 -16.28 -2.39
CA GLY A 380 5.74 -17.68 -2.82
C GLY A 380 6.23 -18.67 -1.75
N TYR A 381 6.46 -18.23 -0.51
CA TYR A 381 6.94 -19.11 0.57
C TYR A 381 5.77 -19.73 1.34
N GLY A 382 5.83 -21.06 1.52
CA GLY A 382 4.86 -21.88 2.24
C GLY A 382 5.49 -22.78 3.31
N ILE A 383 4.76 -23.81 3.73
CA ILE A 383 5.19 -24.75 4.77
C ILE A 383 6.39 -25.56 4.26
N GLY A 384 7.51 -25.49 4.95
CA GLY A 384 8.78 -26.11 4.57
C GLY A 384 9.79 -25.12 3.99
N ASP A 385 9.40 -23.88 3.72
CA ASP A 385 10.30 -22.86 3.19
C ASP A 385 10.98 -22.02 4.29
N ASP A 386 10.75 -22.35 5.57
CA ASP A 386 11.42 -21.75 6.74
C ASP A 386 11.96 -22.81 7.72
N GLU A 387 12.84 -22.40 8.63
CA GLU A 387 13.41 -23.27 9.70
C GLU A 387 12.36 -23.78 10.72
N SER A 388 11.15 -23.22 10.68
CA SER A 388 10.06 -23.43 11.63
C SER A 388 8.95 -24.32 11.07
N SER A 389 9.19 -24.98 9.94
CA SER A 389 8.25 -25.84 9.23
C SER A 389 8.95 -26.94 8.41
N VAL A 390 8.19 -28.00 8.06
CA VAL A 390 8.61 -29.09 7.18
C VAL A 390 7.40 -29.62 6.41
N ALA A 391 7.56 -29.91 5.12
CA ALA A 391 6.47 -30.43 4.30
C ALA A 391 6.91 -31.43 3.23
N TYR A 392 5.93 -32.17 2.72
CA TYR A 392 6.08 -33.00 1.54
C TYR A 392 5.24 -32.51 0.36
N ASP A 393 5.88 -32.48 -0.81
CA ASP A 393 5.30 -32.18 -2.11
C ASP A 393 5.39 -33.43 -3.00
N GLY A 394 4.27 -34.15 -3.10
CA GLY A 394 4.18 -35.36 -3.94
C GLY A 394 3.99 -35.08 -5.44
N CYS A 395 3.89 -33.83 -5.87
CA CYS A 395 3.88 -33.46 -7.28
C CYS A 395 5.31 -33.39 -7.81
N ARG A 396 6.20 -32.69 -7.09
CA ARG A 396 7.64 -32.56 -7.40
C ARG A 396 8.50 -33.68 -6.80
N GLN A 397 7.92 -34.48 -5.90
CA GLN A 397 8.57 -35.55 -5.14
C GLN A 397 9.66 -35.03 -4.19
N LEU A 398 9.36 -33.93 -3.50
CA LEU A 398 10.31 -33.15 -2.69
C LEU A 398 9.84 -33.03 -1.24
N LEU A 399 10.73 -33.31 -0.31
CA LEU A 399 10.59 -32.93 1.09
C LEU A 399 11.27 -31.57 1.29
N TRP A 400 10.59 -30.62 1.92
CA TRP A 400 10.99 -29.23 2.11
C TRP A 400 11.24 -28.91 3.58
N HIS A 401 12.36 -28.25 3.88
CA HIS A 401 12.65 -27.64 5.17
C HIS A 401 13.65 -26.48 4.99
N ASN A 402 13.44 -25.33 5.63
CA ASN A 402 14.34 -24.18 5.59
C ASN A 402 14.73 -23.74 4.15
N ALA A 403 13.76 -23.73 3.23
CA ALA A 403 13.94 -23.46 1.79
C ALA A 403 14.92 -24.42 1.06
N HIS A 404 15.33 -25.52 1.69
CA HIS A 404 16.07 -26.60 1.08
C HIS A 404 15.12 -27.77 0.79
N SER A 405 15.42 -28.56 -0.26
CA SER A 405 14.63 -29.75 -0.54
C SER A 405 15.47 -30.98 -0.86
N SER A 406 14.91 -32.15 -0.50
CA SER A 406 15.47 -33.47 -0.80
C SER A 406 14.47 -34.29 -1.61
N ARG A 407 14.95 -34.95 -2.68
CA ARG A 407 14.11 -35.71 -3.60
C ARG A 407 13.87 -37.14 -3.13
N HIS A 408 12.65 -37.63 -3.33
CA HIS A 408 12.24 -39.01 -3.09
C HIS A 408 11.81 -39.69 -4.39
N GLU A 409 12.03 -41.00 -4.50
CA GLU A 409 11.68 -41.77 -5.71
C GLU A 409 10.37 -42.56 -5.53
N HIS A 410 9.29 -42.07 -6.13
CA HIS A 410 8.01 -42.76 -6.35
C HIS A 410 7.20 -42.05 -7.45
N GLU A 411 6.13 -42.65 -7.97
CA GLU A 411 5.25 -41.98 -8.95
C GLU A 411 4.58 -40.72 -8.35
N PRO A 412 4.48 -39.60 -9.08
CA PRO A 412 3.80 -38.39 -8.58
C PRO A 412 2.37 -38.65 -8.13
N TRP A 413 1.90 -37.93 -7.12
CA TRP A 413 0.57 -38.16 -6.55
C TRP A 413 -0.57 -37.95 -7.56
N SER A 414 -1.64 -38.71 -7.39
CA SER A 414 -2.84 -38.72 -8.22
C SER A 414 -4.09 -38.40 -7.40
N PRO A 415 -5.18 -37.92 -8.02
CA PRO A 415 -6.44 -37.69 -7.32
C PRO A 415 -6.97 -38.97 -6.65
N GLY A 416 -7.13 -38.93 -5.33
CA GLY A 416 -7.52 -40.07 -4.48
C GLY A 416 -6.37 -40.71 -3.69
N ASP A 417 -5.12 -40.30 -3.95
CA ASP A 417 -3.97 -40.69 -3.13
C ASP A 417 -4.02 -40.05 -1.74
N VAL A 418 -3.44 -40.74 -0.76
CA VAL A 418 -3.42 -40.31 0.64
C VAL A 418 -2.00 -40.14 1.13
N VAL A 419 -1.69 -38.94 1.64
CA VAL A 419 -0.43 -38.60 2.29
C VAL A 419 -0.61 -38.77 3.79
N GLY A 420 0.08 -39.75 4.38
CA GLY A 420 0.15 -39.92 5.83
C GLY A 420 1.30 -39.10 6.41
N CYS A 421 1.06 -38.36 7.49
CA CYS A 421 2.05 -37.51 8.13
C CYS A 421 2.21 -37.95 9.59
N LEU A 422 3.36 -38.55 9.92
CA LEU A 422 3.72 -39.01 11.26
C LEU A 422 4.75 -38.07 11.88
N LEU A 423 4.45 -37.59 13.09
CA LEU A 423 5.32 -36.77 13.91
C LEU A 423 5.67 -37.53 15.18
N ASN A 424 6.96 -37.77 15.44
CA ASN A 424 7.44 -38.45 16.63
C ASN A 424 8.36 -37.49 17.40
N ILE A 425 7.77 -36.76 18.35
CA ILE A 425 8.47 -35.74 19.12
C ILE A 425 9.56 -36.35 20.03
N PRO A 426 9.32 -37.45 20.78
CA PRO A 426 10.34 -38.08 21.62
C PRO A 426 11.60 -38.53 20.86
N MET A 427 11.46 -38.97 19.61
CA MET A 427 12.60 -39.35 18.77
C MET A 427 13.14 -38.20 17.90
N GLY A 428 12.50 -37.02 17.93
CA GLY A 428 12.88 -35.88 17.09
C GLY A 428 12.71 -36.12 15.59
N THR A 429 11.72 -36.92 15.17
CA THR A 429 11.54 -37.31 13.76
C THR A 429 10.18 -36.94 13.16
N VAL A 430 10.19 -36.68 11.85
CA VAL A 430 9.00 -36.56 11.00
C VAL A 430 9.09 -37.59 9.87
N MET A 431 8.02 -38.35 9.63
CA MET A 431 7.97 -39.37 8.58
C MET A 431 6.71 -39.19 7.73
N PHE A 432 6.89 -39.21 6.42
CA PHE A 432 5.81 -39.11 5.45
C PHE A 432 5.53 -40.46 4.80
N TYR A 433 4.28 -40.69 4.41
CA TYR A 433 3.80 -41.90 3.77
C TYR A 433 2.96 -41.52 2.55
N LEU A 434 3.06 -42.27 1.46
CA LEU A 434 2.15 -42.16 0.31
C LEU A 434 1.42 -43.50 0.14
N ASN A 435 0.09 -43.48 0.26
CA ASN A 435 -0.76 -44.67 0.24
C ASN A 435 -0.27 -45.80 1.18
N GLY A 436 0.12 -45.41 2.40
CA GLY A 436 0.66 -46.31 3.43
C GLY A 436 2.11 -46.75 3.25
N ARG A 437 2.77 -46.39 2.15
CA ARG A 437 4.19 -46.70 1.93
C ARG A 437 5.06 -45.58 2.51
N PRO A 438 5.98 -45.85 3.44
CA PRO A 438 6.87 -44.83 3.98
C PRO A 438 7.78 -44.26 2.89
N LEU A 439 8.05 -42.96 2.95
CA LEU A 439 9.08 -42.32 2.14
C LEU A 439 10.48 -42.63 2.69
N GLN A 440 11.49 -42.50 1.83
CA GLN A 440 12.81 -43.14 1.99
C GLN A 440 13.51 -42.96 3.35
N ARG A 441 13.38 -41.79 4.02
CA ARG A 441 13.99 -41.51 5.32
C ARG A 441 13.14 -40.53 6.13
N PRO A 442 13.09 -40.66 7.47
CA PRO A 442 12.53 -39.64 8.33
C PRO A 442 13.40 -38.37 8.33
N HIS A 443 12.77 -37.22 8.42
CA HIS A 443 13.42 -35.92 8.56
C HIS A 443 13.67 -35.59 10.04
N LEU A 444 14.83 -35.01 10.35
CA LEU A 444 15.35 -34.84 11.72
C LEU A 444 15.64 -33.37 12.11
N GLU A 445 15.69 -32.45 11.15
CA GLU A 445 16.25 -31.11 11.39
C GLU A 445 15.21 -30.15 11.96
N PHE A 446 13.98 -30.18 11.43
CA PHE A 446 12.80 -29.45 11.92
C PHE A 446 12.60 -29.49 13.44
N LEU A 447 12.83 -30.65 14.08
CA LEU A 447 12.68 -30.79 15.54
C LEU A 447 13.98 -30.54 16.33
N ARG A 448 15.15 -30.54 15.69
CA ARG A 448 16.47 -30.45 16.37
C ARG A 448 16.64 -29.15 17.16
N ASN A 449 16.18 -28.03 16.60
CA ASN A 449 16.32 -26.70 17.19
C ASN A 449 14.99 -26.14 17.75
N ARG A 450 13.97 -26.99 17.94
CA ARG A 450 12.66 -26.56 18.46
C ARG A 450 12.77 -26.20 19.94
N PRO A 451 12.41 -24.97 20.37
CA PRO A 451 12.36 -24.59 21.78
C PRO A 451 11.41 -25.49 22.59
N ALA A 452 11.72 -25.68 23.87
CA ALA A 452 10.86 -26.41 24.79
C ALA A 452 9.50 -25.71 24.92
N GLY A 453 8.40 -26.46 24.75
CA GLY A 453 7.03 -25.95 24.83
C GLY A 453 6.44 -25.40 23.52
N ASP A 454 7.25 -25.23 22.46
CA ASP A 454 6.73 -24.75 21.16
C ASP A 454 5.89 -25.84 20.47
N GLY A 455 4.64 -25.51 20.19
CA GLY A 455 3.63 -26.43 19.68
C GLY A 455 3.76 -26.67 18.18
N VAL A 456 3.63 -27.92 17.77
CA VAL A 456 3.67 -28.33 16.36
C VAL A 456 2.24 -28.57 15.85
N PHE A 457 1.91 -27.97 14.73
CA PHE A 457 0.61 -28.07 14.06
C PHE A 457 0.76 -28.92 12.80
N ALA A 458 -0.28 -29.64 12.43
CA ALA A 458 -0.45 -30.06 11.04
C ALA A 458 -0.70 -28.81 10.17
N ALA A 459 -0.07 -28.73 9.00
CA ALA A 459 -0.09 -27.55 8.17
C ALA A 459 0.01 -27.89 6.67
N ALA A 460 -0.46 -26.99 5.81
CA ALA A 460 -0.30 -27.14 4.36
C ALA A 460 -0.24 -25.80 3.61
N SER A 461 0.37 -25.82 2.42
CA SER A 461 0.36 -24.72 1.44
C SER A 461 -0.09 -25.21 0.06
N PHE A 462 -0.76 -24.32 -0.68
CA PHE A 462 -1.50 -24.64 -1.90
C PHE A 462 -1.15 -23.68 -3.03
N MET A 463 -0.69 -24.21 -4.16
CA MET A 463 -0.62 -23.45 -5.42
C MET A 463 -2.03 -23.25 -6.00
N SER A 464 -2.16 -22.34 -6.97
CA SER A 464 -3.39 -22.11 -7.71
C SER A 464 -4.06 -23.40 -8.21
N PHE A 465 -5.37 -23.45 -8.02
CA PHE A 465 -6.31 -24.52 -8.39
C PHE A 465 -6.14 -25.86 -7.65
N GLN A 466 -5.34 -25.91 -6.58
CA GLN A 466 -5.10 -27.14 -5.81
C GLN A 466 -6.10 -27.33 -4.66
N GLN A 467 -6.42 -28.60 -4.34
CA GLN A 467 -7.41 -28.99 -3.34
C GLN A 467 -7.08 -30.35 -2.69
N CYS A 468 -7.23 -30.44 -1.36
CA CYS A 468 -7.14 -31.69 -0.61
C CYS A 468 -8.09 -31.70 0.61
N ARG A 469 -8.28 -32.88 1.20
CA ARG A 469 -9.06 -33.09 2.44
C ARG A 469 -8.20 -33.73 3.52
N PHE A 470 -8.27 -33.22 4.73
CA PHE A 470 -7.57 -33.70 5.91
C PHE A 470 -8.47 -34.63 6.72
N ASN A 471 -7.91 -35.72 7.21
CA ASN A 471 -8.46 -36.52 8.29
C ASN A 471 -7.51 -36.40 9.49
N PHE A 472 -7.99 -35.77 10.57
CA PHE A 472 -7.25 -35.59 11.81
C PHE A 472 -7.53 -36.68 12.86
N GLY A 473 -8.33 -37.70 12.51
CA GLY A 473 -8.79 -38.77 13.39
C GLY A 473 -10.31 -38.82 13.60
N ALA A 474 -11.08 -37.93 12.96
CA ALA A 474 -12.55 -37.93 13.03
C ALA A 474 -13.20 -39.09 12.25
N GLU A 475 -12.48 -39.62 11.26
CA GLU A 475 -12.83 -40.82 10.49
C GLU A 475 -11.68 -41.84 10.62
N PRO A 476 -11.91 -43.16 10.48
CA PRO A 476 -10.83 -44.14 10.47
C PRO A 476 -9.79 -43.85 9.38
N PHE A 477 -8.51 -43.87 9.73
CA PHE A 477 -7.42 -43.70 8.76
C PHE A 477 -7.42 -44.83 7.71
N LYS A 478 -7.14 -44.47 6.46
CA LYS A 478 -7.08 -45.43 5.34
C LYS A 478 -5.80 -46.25 5.36
N TYR A 479 -4.70 -45.66 5.82
CA TYR A 479 -3.37 -46.26 5.91
C TYR A 479 -2.66 -45.87 7.23
N PRO A 480 -3.15 -46.35 8.38
CA PRO A 480 -2.48 -46.12 9.66
C PRO A 480 -1.06 -46.75 9.67
N PRO A 481 -0.04 -46.07 10.24
CA PRO A 481 1.31 -46.60 10.35
C PRO A 481 1.39 -47.68 11.45
N ASP A 482 2.35 -48.60 11.29
CA ASP A 482 2.62 -49.70 12.23
C ASP A 482 3.44 -49.23 13.45
N ILE A 483 2.86 -48.29 14.21
CA ILE A 483 3.39 -47.70 15.44
C ILE A 483 2.21 -47.24 16.31
N ALA A 484 2.38 -47.19 17.63
CA ALA A 484 1.39 -46.53 18.50
C ALA A 484 1.45 -45.00 18.30
N PHE A 485 0.31 -44.37 18.00
CA PHE A 485 0.18 -42.92 17.81
C PHE A 485 -1.14 -42.40 18.40
N SER A 486 -1.18 -41.09 18.65
CA SER A 486 -2.38 -40.33 18.98
C SER A 486 -2.90 -39.59 17.74
N THR A 487 -4.19 -39.31 17.70
CA THR A 487 -4.81 -38.52 16.62
C THR A 487 -5.04 -37.08 17.09
N PHE A 488 -4.95 -36.11 16.19
CA PHE A 488 -5.21 -34.71 16.52
C PHE A 488 -6.65 -34.51 17.03
N ASN A 489 -7.60 -35.36 16.60
CA ASN A 489 -9.01 -35.35 16.99
C ASN A 489 -9.28 -35.90 18.42
N ASP A 490 -8.37 -36.72 18.96
CA ASP A 490 -8.48 -37.35 20.28
C ASP A 490 -7.65 -36.63 21.37
N SER A 491 -7.10 -35.46 21.03
CA SER A 491 -6.12 -34.71 21.82
C SER A 491 -6.61 -34.13 23.17
N GLY A 492 -7.84 -34.42 23.58
CA GLY A 492 -8.44 -33.98 24.85
C GLY A 492 -9.01 -32.55 24.84
N ALA A 493 -8.73 -31.74 23.83
CA ALA A 493 -9.31 -30.41 23.65
C ALA A 493 -10.51 -30.45 22.68
N THR A 494 -11.71 -30.20 23.19
CA THR A 494 -12.92 -30.09 22.34
C THR A 494 -13.04 -28.66 21.81
N LEU A 495 -13.06 -28.47 20.49
CA LEU A 495 -13.35 -27.17 19.88
C LEU A 495 -14.74 -26.67 20.30
N THR A 496 -14.83 -25.38 20.63
CA THR A 496 -16.11 -24.70 20.90
C THR A 496 -17.00 -24.70 19.65
N ALA A 497 -18.32 -24.53 19.85
CA ALA A 497 -19.26 -24.45 18.72
C ALA A 497 -18.89 -23.34 17.72
N GLU A 498 -18.37 -22.21 18.21
CA GLU A 498 -17.85 -21.11 17.41
C GLU A 498 -16.61 -21.53 16.59
N GLN A 499 -15.61 -22.14 17.22
CA GLN A 499 -14.41 -22.64 16.53
C GLN A 499 -14.72 -23.72 15.49
N LYS A 500 -15.78 -24.51 15.68
CA LYS A 500 -16.26 -25.49 14.69
C LYS A 500 -17.05 -24.86 13.52
N THR A 501 -17.38 -23.56 13.59
CA THR A 501 -18.23 -22.89 12.59
C THR A 501 -17.40 -22.07 11.60
N ILE A 502 -17.29 -22.54 10.36
CA ILE A 502 -16.64 -21.81 9.27
C ILE A 502 -17.61 -20.79 8.67
N LEU A 503 -17.59 -19.55 9.19
CA LEU A 503 -18.50 -18.48 8.75
C LEU A 503 -18.04 -17.82 7.43
N PRO A 504 -18.94 -17.60 6.44
CA PRO A 504 -18.69 -16.74 5.29
C PRO A 504 -18.23 -15.35 5.72
N ARG A 505 -17.20 -14.78 5.06
CA ARG A 505 -16.58 -13.48 5.46
C ARG A 505 -17.62 -12.36 5.62
N ARG A 506 -18.62 -12.31 4.72
CA ARG A 506 -19.74 -11.37 4.80
C ARG A 506 -20.63 -11.62 6.03
N ARG A 507 -20.97 -12.87 6.35
CA ARG A 507 -21.76 -13.18 7.56
C ARG A 507 -20.98 -12.90 8.84
N ARG A 508 -19.68 -13.20 8.88
CA ARG A 508 -18.79 -12.81 9.99
C ARG A 508 -18.83 -11.28 10.19
N LEU A 509 -18.73 -10.49 9.11
CA LEU A 509 -18.85 -9.02 9.18
C LEU A 509 -20.26 -8.54 9.60
N GLU A 510 -21.33 -9.18 9.14
CA GLU A 510 -22.72 -8.85 9.52
C GLU A 510 -23.05 -9.23 10.99
N LEU A 511 -22.35 -10.22 11.56
CA LEU A 511 -22.43 -10.59 12.97
C LEU A 511 -21.59 -9.63 13.83
N LEU A 512 -20.34 -9.35 13.44
CA LEU A 512 -19.47 -8.35 14.08
C LEU A 512 -20.07 -6.93 14.06
N GLN A 513 -20.94 -6.60 13.10
CA GLN A 513 -21.70 -5.34 13.07
C GLN A 513 -22.89 -5.30 14.04
N LYS A 514 -23.33 -6.46 14.55
CA LYS A 514 -24.45 -6.60 15.49
C LYS A 514 -24.00 -6.84 16.93
N GLU A 515 -22.76 -7.28 17.12
CA GLU A 515 -22.18 -7.42 18.45
C GLU A 515 -21.76 -6.06 19.01
N PRO A 516 -22.28 -5.64 20.17
CA PRO A 516 -21.75 -4.48 20.88
C PRO A 516 -20.40 -4.88 21.48
N ILE A 517 -19.29 -4.55 20.79
CA ILE A 517 -17.92 -4.86 21.24
C ILE A 517 -17.69 -4.25 22.64
N PRO A 518 -17.49 -5.06 23.69
CA PRO A 518 -17.19 -4.55 25.03
C PRO A 518 -15.79 -3.92 25.07
N GLU A 519 -15.60 -2.83 25.82
CA GLU A 519 -14.34 -2.05 25.82
C GLU A 519 -13.13 -2.86 26.36
N ASP A 520 -13.40 -3.98 27.04
CA ASP A 520 -12.46 -4.91 27.64
C ASP A 520 -11.96 -6.04 26.72
N TYR A 521 -12.37 -6.08 25.45
CA TYR A 521 -11.94 -7.10 24.47
C TYR A 521 -10.59 -6.78 23.80
N CYS A 522 -9.82 -7.81 23.47
CA CYS A 522 -8.44 -7.74 22.97
C CYS A 522 -8.31 -6.84 21.73
N THR A 523 -7.38 -5.89 21.74
CA THR A 523 -7.18 -4.93 20.63
C THR A 523 -6.63 -5.56 19.34
N ILE A 524 -6.36 -6.87 19.35
CA ILE A 524 -5.83 -7.64 18.22
C ILE A 524 -6.92 -8.50 17.60
N CYS A 525 -7.45 -9.49 18.34
CA CYS A 525 -8.47 -10.40 17.82
C CYS A 525 -9.91 -9.88 17.99
N TYR A 526 -10.16 -8.92 18.88
CA TYR A 526 -11.49 -8.46 19.27
C TYR A 526 -12.47 -9.57 19.71
N ALA A 527 -11.95 -10.75 20.08
CA ALA A 527 -12.75 -11.97 20.36
C ALA A 527 -12.64 -12.47 21.82
N HIS A 528 -11.64 -12.03 22.60
CA HIS A 528 -11.43 -12.45 23.98
C HIS A 528 -11.08 -11.24 24.86
N PRO A 529 -11.39 -11.24 26.17
CA PRO A 529 -10.90 -10.23 27.11
C PRO A 529 -9.38 -10.08 27.03
N GLY A 530 -8.89 -8.84 27.00
CA GLY A 530 -7.46 -8.54 26.94
C GLY A 530 -6.79 -8.65 28.31
N ASP A 531 -6.70 -9.88 28.78
CA ASP A 531 -6.29 -10.33 30.11
C ASP A 531 -4.77 -10.41 30.33
N THR A 532 -3.94 -9.97 29.38
CA THR A 532 -2.48 -10.12 29.44
C THR A 532 -1.72 -8.83 29.17
N VAL A 533 -0.65 -8.63 29.94
CA VAL A 533 0.28 -7.51 29.87
C VAL A 533 1.65 -8.01 29.39
N LEU A 534 2.27 -7.26 28.47
CA LEU A 534 3.53 -7.59 27.83
C LEU A 534 4.72 -6.88 28.50
N GLU A 535 5.59 -7.58 29.22
CA GLU A 535 6.87 -7.01 29.70
C GLU A 535 7.92 -6.98 28.57
N PRO A 536 8.86 -6.02 28.56
CA PRO A 536 9.00 -4.91 29.54
C PRO A 536 8.08 -3.70 29.25
N CYS A 537 7.36 -3.70 28.12
CA CYS A 537 6.65 -2.52 27.64
C CYS A 537 5.33 -2.19 28.36
N MET A 538 4.88 -3.06 29.27
CA MET A 538 3.63 -3.01 30.05
C MET A 538 2.35 -2.75 29.22
N HIS A 539 2.36 -3.03 27.92
CA HIS A 539 1.18 -2.91 27.09
C HIS A 539 0.21 -4.06 27.38
N GLY A 540 -0.94 -3.71 27.98
CA GLY A 540 -2.07 -4.59 28.19
C GLY A 540 -3.13 -4.48 27.10
N GLY A 541 -4.30 -5.05 27.37
CA GLY A 541 -5.42 -5.07 26.43
C GLY A 541 -5.25 -6.06 25.27
N ILE A 542 -4.34 -7.00 25.44
CA ILE A 542 -4.08 -8.12 24.54
C ILE A 542 -4.47 -9.37 25.32
N CYS A 543 -5.24 -10.29 24.71
CA CYS A 543 -5.56 -11.56 25.38
C CYS A 543 -4.35 -12.48 25.38
N ASN A 544 -4.28 -13.40 26.34
CA ASN A 544 -3.18 -14.35 26.47
C ASN A 544 -2.93 -15.08 25.14
N THR A 545 -4.01 -15.54 24.50
CA THR A 545 -4.01 -16.21 23.20
C THR A 545 -3.24 -15.43 22.12
N CYS A 546 -3.46 -14.12 21.98
CA CYS A 546 -2.74 -13.30 21.01
C CYS A 546 -1.35 -12.86 21.51
N SER A 547 -1.18 -12.65 22.82
CA SER A 547 0.10 -12.28 23.42
C SER A 547 1.18 -13.35 23.16
N VAL A 548 0.79 -14.64 23.21
CA VAL A 548 1.65 -15.81 22.99
C VAL A 548 1.97 -16.03 21.51
N GLN A 549 1.22 -15.41 20.58
CA GLN A 549 1.50 -15.47 19.13
C GLN A 549 2.50 -14.40 18.68
N MET A 550 2.99 -13.55 19.59
CA MET A 550 3.83 -12.41 19.26
C MET A 550 5.15 -12.46 20.04
N ASP A 551 6.27 -12.32 19.33
CA ASP A 551 7.59 -12.10 19.95
C ASP A 551 7.86 -10.63 20.23
N HIS A 552 7.07 -9.73 19.63
CA HIS A 552 7.19 -8.28 19.75
C HIS A 552 5.81 -7.66 19.98
N CYS A 553 5.71 -6.73 20.93
CA CYS A 553 4.48 -6.02 21.25
C CYS A 553 3.89 -5.34 19.99
N PRO A 554 2.60 -5.53 19.67
CA PRO A 554 2.03 -4.93 18.45
C PRO A 554 1.87 -3.41 18.53
N LEU A 555 1.85 -2.85 19.75
CA LEU A 555 1.65 -1.43 20.00
C LEU A 555 2.96 -0.63 19.96
N CYS A 556 4.07 -1.19 20.45
CA CYS A 556 5.37 -0.51 20.53
C CYS A 556 6.56 -1.27 19.93
N ARG A 557 6.37 -2.49 19.42
CA ARG A 557 7.39 -3.37 18.84
C ARG A 557 8.58 -3.68 19.76
N GLN A 558 8.39 -3.64 21.07
CA GLN A 558 9.36 -4.16 22.03
C GLN A 558 9.31 -5.68 22.05
N SER A 559 10.46 -6.33 22.03
CA SER A 559 10.54 -7.78 22.24
C SER A 559 9.86 -8.14 23.56
N ILE A 560 9.03 -9.17 23.54
CA ILE A 560 8.21 -9.57 24.68
C ILE A 560 9.02 -10.56 25.51
N GLU A 561 9.47 -10.11 26.68
CA GLU A 561 10.25 -10.91 27.62
C GLU A 561 9.32 -11.79 28.46
N ASN A 562 8.34 -11.20 29.14
CA ASN A 562 7.32 -11.93 29.89
C ASN A 562 5.88 -11.55 29.47
N ARG A 563 4.94 -12.44 29.75
CA ARG A 563 3.49 -12.28 29.52
C ARG A 563 2.79 -12.49 30.84
N LEU A 564 2.35 -11.41 31.47
CA LEU A 564 1.75 -11.44 32.81
C LEU A 564 0.22 -11.39 32.69
N PRO A 565 -0.51 -12.36 33.27
CA PRO A 565 -1.95 -12.22 33.44
C PRO A 565 -2.27 -10.98 34.27
N VAL A 566 -3.29 -10.22 33.87
CA VAL A 566 -3.71 -8.96 34.52
C VAL A 566 -4.00 -9.14 36.02
N ASN A 567 -4.37 -10.35 36.44
CA ASN A 567 -4.65 -10.70 37.84
C ASN A 567 -3.45 -11.24 38.64
N SER A 568 -2.27 -11.42 38.04
CA SER A 568 -1.10 -12.03 38.73
C SER A 568 0.25 -11.37 38.43
N ALA A 569 0.26 -10.19 37.78
CA ALA A 569 1.44 -9.33 37.78
C ALA A 569 1.79 -8.94 39.23
N PRO A 570 2.99 -9.26 39.75
CA PRO A 570 3.41 -8.77 41.05
C PRO A 570 3.59 -7.25 40.98
N LEU A 571 3.19 -6.54 42.03
CA LEU A 571 3.24 -5.09 42.18
C LEU A 571 4.67 -4.48 42.22
N SER A 572 5.66 -5.17 41.65
CA SER A 572 7.10 -4.86 41.74
C SER A 572 7.78 -4.51 40.40
N SER A 573 7.14 -4.73 39.25
CA SER A 573 7.74 -4.43 37.93
C SER A 573 7.50 -2.99 37.42
N ILE A 574 6.70 -2.17 38.12
CA ILE A 574 6.43 -0.77 37.72
C ILE A 574 7.58 0.15 38.17
N GLN A 575 8.80 -0.10 37.66
CA GLN A 575 9.92 0.83 37.77
C GLN A 575 9.96 1.81 36.60
N LEU A 576 8.93 2.66 36.48
CA LEU A 576 9.02 3.91 35.71
C LEU A 576 8.02 5.01 36.16
N LEU A 577 7.49 4.93 37.39
CA LEU A 577 6.82 6.03 38.08
C LEU A 577 7.38 6.18 39.50
N SER A 578 8.63 6.67 39.59
CA SER A 578 9.29 7.00 40.87
C SER A 578 8.81 8.33 41.49
N SER A 579 7.75 8.91 40.94
CA SER A 579 6.99 10.03 41.50
C SER A 579 5.51 9.68 41.42
N MET A 580 4.73 10.03 42.46
CA MET A 580 3.28 10.04 42.35
C MET A 580 2.87 10.85 41.10
N PRO A 581 1.88 10.41 40.33
CA PRO A 581 1.42 11.16 39.17
C PRO A 581 0.83 12.49 39.65
N ARG A 582 1.38 13.59 39.13
CA ARG A 582 0.96 14.94 39.48
C ARG A 582 -0.50 15.18 39.11
N THR A 583 -1.23 15.91 39.95
CA THR A 583 -2.61 16.30 39.67
C THR A 583 -2.69 17.26 38.47
N PHE A 584 -3.91 17.52 37.97
CA PHE A 584 -4.10 18.51 36.90
C PHE A 584 -3.60 19.89 37.30
N GLU A 585 -3.80 20.30 38.55
CA GLU A 585 -3.34 21.57 39.10
C GLU A 585 -1.81 21.61 39.21
N GLU A 586 -1.17 20.51 39.62
CA GLU A 586 0.29 20.39 39.70
C GLU A 586 0.97 20.36 38.32
N GLU A 587 0.38 19.71 37.32
CA GLU A 587 0.84 19.77 35.93
C GLU A 587 0.64 21.18 35.35
N CYS A 588 -0.51 21.81 35.60
CA CYS A 588 -0.77 23.19 35.20
C CYS A 588 0.15 24.19 35.88
N ALA A 589 0.66 23.91 37.09
CA ALA A 589 1.61 24.79 37.78
C ALA A 589 2.89 25.04 36.95
N PHE A 590 3.31 24.11 36.08
CA PHE A 590 4.45 24.28 35.17
C PHE A 590 4.13 25.11 33.91
N ILE A 591 2.85 25.35 33.63
CA ILE A 591 2.35 26.00 32.42
C ILE A 591 1.94 27.44 32.75
N GLU A 592 2.60 28.40 32.13
CA GLU A 592 2.44 29.82 32.40
C GLU A 592 1.95 30.54 31.13
N ARG A 593 0.88 31.33 31.24
CA ARG A 593 0.45 32.20 30.13
C ARG A 593 1.34 33.45 30.08
N VAL A 594 2.04 33.62 28.97
CA VAL A 594 2.98 34.74 28.72
C VAL A 594 2.30 35.90 28.00
N SER A 595 1.30 35.63 27.15
CA SER A 595 0.47 36.66 26.50
C SER A 595 -0.89 36.07 26.13
N GLU A 596 -1.79 36.85 25.52
CA GLU A 596 -3.14 36.41 25.12
C GLU A 596 -3.16 35.01 24.46
N CYS A 597 -2.24 34.79 23.51
CA CYS A 597 -2.18 33.58 22.70
C CYS A 597 -0.95 32.70 22.96
N LYS A 598 -0.07 33.02 23.93
CA LYS A 598 1.24 32.35 24.11
C LYS A 598 1.41 31.81 25.52
N PHE A 599 1.84 30.56 25.61
CA PHE A 599 2.14 29.85 26.85
C PHE A 599 3.59 29.36 26.86
N LYS A 600 4.13 29.20 28.06
CA LYS A 600 5.47 28.69 28.38
C LYS A 600 5.32 27.47 29.29
N ILE A 601 6.10 26.43 29.04
CA ILE A 601 6.22 25.26 29.92
C ILE A 601 7.62 25.27 30.53
N ARG A 602 7.70 25.36 31.86
CA ARG A 602 8.98 25.40 32.59
C ARG A 602 9.64 24.01 32.60
N LYS A 603 10.98 23.99 32.69
CA LYS A 603 11.76 22.75 32.87
C LYS A 603 11.28 21.98 34.10
N GLY A 604 11.31 20.65 34.01
CA GLY A 604 10.74 19.75 35.03
C GLY A 604 9.28 19.36 34.79
N PHE A 605 8.63 19.89 33.74
CA PHE A 605 7.33 19.38 33.30
C PHE A 605 7.41 17.93 32.78
N VAL A 606 8.54 17.50 32.25
CA VAL A 606 8.89 16.07 32.13
C VAL A 606 10.34 15.86 32.58
N PRO A 607 10.78 14.62 32.88
CA PRO A 607 12.18 14.34 33.16
C PRO A 607 13.10 14.81 32.02
N ASN A 608 14.34 15.16 32.35
CA ASN A 608 15.43 15.41 31.40
C ASN A 608 15.24 16.56 30.39
N MET A 609 14.31 17.50 30.60
CA MET A 609 14.13 18.67 29.72
C MET A 609 15.41 19.53 29.60
N ASN A 610 16.02 19.52 28.41
CA ASN A 610 17.18 20.34 28.06
C ASN A 610 16.80 21.81 27.82
N VAL A 611 15.58 22.07 27.34
CA VAL A 611 15.03 23.41 27.08
C VAL A 611 13.64 23.60 27.69
N GLU A 612 13.13 24.83 27.70
CA GLU A 612 11.72 25.11 28.00
C GLU A 612 10.84 24.87 26.76
N CYS A 613 9.54 24.66 26.93
CA CYS A 613 8.62 24.62 25.78
C CYS A 613 7.85 25.93 25.65
N ARG A 614 7.37 26.20 24.44
CA ARG A 614 6.39 27.26 24.14
C ARG A 614 5.23 26.67 23.36
N PHE A 615 4.02 27.18 23.54
CA PHE A 615 2.93 26.89 22.61
C PHE A 615 2.00 28.08 22.40
N TYR A 616 1.35 28.11 21.24
CA TYR A 616 0.46 29.18 20.83
C TYR A 616 -0.97 28.67 20.73
N VAL A 617 -1.89 29.14 21.60
CA VAL A 617 -3.33 28.85 21.51
C VAL A 617 -4.14 30.04 22.00
N ASN A 618 -5.24 30.37 21.33
CA ASN A 618 -6.22 31.34 21.84
C ASN A 618 -7.18 30.68 22.86
N LYS A 619 -8.03 31.49 23.50
CA LYS A 619 -8.98 31.05 24.54
C LYS A 619 -9.95 29.93 24.14
N LYS A 620 -10.27 29.76 22.85
CA LYS A 620 -11.12 28.65 22.36
C LYS A 620 -10.31 27.36 22.22
N LEU A 621 -9.14 27.45 21.61
CA LEU A 621 -8.24 26.30 21.38
C LEU A 621 -7.62 25.78 22.69
N GLU A 622 -7.39 26.68 23.64
CA GLU A 622 -6.95 26.40 25.00
C GLU A 622 -7.83 25.34 25.70
N GLN A 623 -9.16 25.47 25.62
CA GLN A 623 -10.07 24.51 26.24
C GLN A 623 -9.84 23.07 25.74
N GLN A 624 -9.62 22.90 24.44
CA GLN A 624 -9.35 21.59 23.85
C GLN A 624 -8.00 21.02 24.32
N MET A 625 -6.97 21.87 24.41
CA MET A 625 -5.61 21.48 24.78
C MET A 625 -5.48 21.11 26.27
N PHE A 626 -6.11 21.89 27.15
CA PHE A 626 -6.14 21.58 28.58
C PHE A 626 -7.11 20.44 28.92
N GLU A 627 -8.20 20.25 28.18
CA GLU A 627 -9.05 19.07 28.35
C GLU A 627 -8.33 17.77 27.95
N GLU A 628 -7.52 17.78 26.88
CA GLU A 628 -6.66 16.62 26.53
C GLU A 628 -5.69 16.27 27.68
N LEU A 629 -5.07 17.29 28.29
CA LEU A 629 -4.21 17.11 29.47
C LEU A 629 -5.00 16.62 30.68
N ARG A 630 -6.16 17.22 31.00
CA ARG A 630 -7.04 16.86 32.12
C ARG A 630 -7.53 15.42 32.01
N LEU A 631 -8.00 15.00 30.84
CA LEU A 631 -8.44 13.63 30.59
C LEU A 631 -7.30 12.62 30.73
N SER A 632 -6.06 13.00 30.41
CA SER A 632 -4.90 12.11 30.62
C SER A 632 -4.57 11.91 32.10
N ILE A 633 -4.74 12.94 32.92
CA ILE A 633 -4.43 12.90 34.36
C ILE A 633 -5.58 12.26 35.12
N GLY A 634 -6.83 12.58 34.80
CA GLY A 634 -8.00 11.92 35.38
C GLY A 634 -8.00 10.41 35.14
N ARG A 635 -7.50 9.92 33.99
CA ARG A 635 -7.25 8.48 33.77
C ARG A 635 -6.24 7.89 34.76
N VAL A 636 -5.22 8.65 35.14
CA VAL A 636 -4.13 8.22 36.01
C VAL A 636 -4.49 8.36 37.51
N GLU A 637 -5.15 9.44 37.93
CA GLU A 637 -5.74 9.58 39.26
C GLU A 637 -6.80 8.51 39.51
N PHE A 638 -7.65 8.21 38.51
CA PHE A 638 -8.58 7.09 38.58
C PHE A 638 -7.81 5.78 38.77
N ILE A 639 -6.78 5.48 37.96
CA ILE A 639 -5.93 4.28 38.18
C ILE A 639 -5.38 4.22 39.61
N VAL A 640 -4.85 5.32 40.16
CA VAL A 640 -4.27 5.31 41.52
C VAL A 640 -5.32 5.08 42.61
N ALA A 641 -6.52 5.66 42.48
CA ALA A 641 -7.60 5.48 43.45
C ALA A 641 -8.36 4.14 43.30
N PHE A 642 -8.39 3.56 42.10
CA PHE A 642 -9.15 2.32 41.79
C PHE A 642 -8.38 1.03 42.09
N VAL A 643 -7.10 1.12 42.46
CA VAL A 643 -6.25 -0.03 42.84
C VAL A 643 -6.70 -0.70 44.15
N GLU A 644 -7.49 -0.02 45.01
CA GLU A 644 -8.01 -0.60 46.25
C GLU A 644 -9.38 -1.30 46.12
N SER A 645 -10.10 -1.18 45.00
CA SER A 645 -11.39 -1.86 44.80
C SER A 645 -11.77 -2.06 43.32
N ILE A 646 -11.60 -3.28 42.80
CA ILE A 646 -11.78 -3.61 41.37
C ILE A 646 -13.13 -4.31 41.10
N PRO A 647 -13.86 -3.84 40.08
CA PRO A 647 -14.32 -4.71 38.97
C PRO A 647 -13.51 -4.45 37.67
N SER A 648 -13.38 -5.48 36.83
CA SER A 648 -12.18 -5.77 36.02
C SER A 648 -11.99 -5.07 34.66
N ASN A 649 -12.80 -4.06 34.29
CA ASN A 649 -12.94 -3.65 32.88
C ASN A 649 -12.49 -2.21 32.56
N PHE A 650 -11.31 -1.77 33.02
CA PHE A 650 -10.77 -0.43 32.70
C PHE A 650 -9.41 -0.51 31.99
N ARG A 651 -9.24 0.24 30.89
CA ARG A 651 -8.00 0.30 30.10
C ARG A 651 -7.65 1.73 29.69
N VAL A 652 -6.35 2.01 29.63
CA VAL A 652 -5.82 3.26 29.04
C VAL A 652 -5.14 2.97 27.70
N GLY A 653 -5.74 3.49 26.63
CA GLY A 653 -5.15 3.54 25.30
C GLY A 653 -5.25 4.95 24.71
N GLY A 654 -4.21 5.39 24.01
CA GLY A 654 -4.10 6.70 23.37
C GLY A 654 -2.64 7.17 23.25
N PHE A 655 -2.38 8.16 22.39
CA PHE A 655 -1.13 8.91 22.42
C PHE A 655 -1.05 9.76 23.70
N LEU A 656 0.16 10.10 24.15
CA LEU A 656 0.37 11.12 25.17
C LEU A 656 -0.20 12.48 24.69
N PRO A 657 -0.83 13.30 25.56
CA PRO A 657 -1.31 14.63 25.19
C PRO A 657 -0.24 15.45 24.51
N ALA A 658 -0.65 16.30 23.58
CA ALA A 658 0.25 17.13 22.78
C ALA A 658 1.19 17.98 23.67
N VAL A 659 0.68 18.45 24.82
CA VAL A 659 1.44 19.19 25.84
C VAL A 659 2.61 18.37 26.41
N ARG A 660 2.38 17.09 26.75
CA ARG A 660 3.44 16.18 27.25
C ARG A 660 4.44 15.84 26.15
N GLN A 661 3.97 15.69 24.91
CA GLN A 661 4.86 15.45 23.75
C GLN A 661 5.81 16.62 23.51
N LEU A 662 5.37 17.87 23.64
CA LEU A 662 6.26 19.05 23.62
C LEU A 662 7.38 18.94 24.67
N GLY A 663 7.04 18.50 25.89
CA GLY A 663 8.00 18.27 26.97
C GLY A 663 9.01 17.18 26.63
N ASN A 664 8.55 16.03 26.10
CA ASN A 664 9.42 14.93 25.73
C ASN A 664 10.39 15.32 24.59
N VAL A 665 9.93 16.12 23.62
CA VAL A 665 10.79 16.70 22.57
C VAL A 665 11.80 17.69 23.16
N ALA A 666 11.42 18.48 24.17
CA ALA A 666 12.36 19.35 24.89
C ALA A 666 13.42 18.59 25.71
N ALA A 667 13.28 17.28 25.90
CA ALA A 667 14.28 16.40 26.50
C ALA A 667 15.26 15.78 25.48
N LEU A 668 15.10 16.02 24.17
CA LEU A 668 16.00 15.48 23.16
C LEU A 668 17.40 16.13 23.22
N PRO A 669 18.50 15.38 22.98
CA PRO A 669 19.85 15.93 23.02
C PRO A 669 20.12 16.96 21.91
N GLY A 670 20.82 18.05 22.24
CA GLY A 670 21.21 19.10 21.29
C GLY A 670 20.08 20.01 20.80
N ILE A 671 18.86 19.91 21.37
CA ILE A 671 17.77 20.84 21.06
C ILE A 671 18.11 22.27 21.50
N VAL A 672 17.84 23.22 20.63
CA VAL A 672 18.17 24.65 20.79
C VAL A 672 16.90 25.44 21.10
N GLY A 673 17.04 26.42 22.00
CA GLY A 673 16.00 27.39 22.34
C GLY A 673 14.79 26.77 23.04
N HIS A 674 13.83 26.25 22.27
CA HIS A 674 12.55 25.73 22.76
C HIS A 674 11.99 24.61 21.89
N SER A 675 11.24 23.68 22.49
CA SER A 675 10.24 22.89 21.76
C SER A 675 8.97 23.72 21.59
N ILE A 676 8.46 23.88 20.37
CA ILE A 676 7.40 24.85 20.05
C ILE A 676 6.16 24.14 19.52
N GLY A 677 4.99 24.45 20.08
CA GLY A 677 3.68 24.01 19.62
C GLY A 677 2.88 25.13 18.95
N LEU A 678 2.39 24.89 17.73
CA LEU A 678 1.55 25.81 16.97
C LEU A 678 0.05 25.63 17.31
N PRO A 679 -0.87 26.52 16.89
CA PRO A 679 -2.26 26.46 17.36
C PRO A 679 -3.07 25.26 16.84
N ASP A 680 -2.63 24.67 15.73
CA ASP A 680 -3.10 23.40 15.19
C ASP A 680 -2.60 22.17 15.98
N ILE A 681 -1.78 22.34 17.04
CA ILE A 681 -1.12 21.24 17.76
C ILE A 681 -2.08 20.16 18.27
N HIS A 682 -1.76 18.90 18.01
CA HIS A 682 -2.48 17.73 18.51
C HIS A 682 -1.57 16.50 18.60
N SER A 683 -1.98 15.52 19.40
CA SER A 683 -1.19 14.31 19.68
C SER A 683 -0.77 13.56 18.40
N GLY A 684 0.51 13.16 18.33
CA GLY A 684 1.12 12.49 17.18
C GLY A 684 2.11 11.38 17.58
N TYR A 685 2.84 10.81 16.61
CA TYR A 685 3.85 9.80 16.90
C TYR A 685 5.16 10.43 17.43
N GLY A 686 5.43 10.30 18.73
CA GLY A 686 6.57 10.90 19.43
C GLY A 686 6.47 12.41 19.55
N PHE A 687 6.74 13.12 18.46
CA PHE A 687 6.41 14.54 18.33
C PHE A 687 4.89 14.68 18.12
N SER A 688 4.28 15.70 18.72
CA SER A 688 2.94 16.13 18.35
C SER A 688 2.93 16.69 16.92
N ILE A 689 1.78 16.62 16.24
CA ILE A 689 1.57 17.33 14.97
C ILE A 689 1.33 18.80 15.34
N GLY A 690 1.90 19.75 14.59
CA GLY A 690 2.02 21.16 14.99
C GLY A 690 3.25 21.45 15.84
N ASN A 691 4.22 20.55 15.94
CA ASN A 691 5.44 20.73 16.74
C ASN A 691 6.66 21.07 15.86
N ILE A 692 7.45 22.03 16.34
CA ILE A 692 8.73 22.45 15.79
C ILE A 692 9.82 22.21 16.85
N ALA A 693 10.96 21.68 16.43
CA ALA A 693 12.19 21.67 17.22
C ALA A 693 13.38 22.00 16.30
N ALA A 694 14.42 22.60 16.85
CA ALA A 694 15.64 22.92 16.12
C ALA A 694 16.86 22.40 16.88
N PHE A 695 17.84 21.84 16.16
CA PHE A 695 19.04 21.21 16.73
C PHE A 695 20.30 21.80 16.12
N ASP A 696 21.29 22.17 16.93
CA ASP A 696 22.54 22.77 16.43
C ASP A 696 23.36 21.74 15.65
N VAL A 697 23.57 21.96 14.35
CA VAL A 697 24.31 21.02 13.50
C VAL A 697 25.77 20.90 13.94
N SER A 698 26.34 21.90 14.62
CA SER A 698 27.71 21.83 15.15
C SER A 698 27.84 21.01 16.43
N ASP A 699 26.77 20.85 17.23
CA ASP A 699 26.80 19.99 18.41
C ASP A 699 26.72 18.51 18.00
N LYS A 700 27.76 17.75 18.35
CA LYS A 700 27.83 16.30 18.13
C LYS A 700 26.73 15.52 18.85
N LYS A 701 26.05 16.12 19.84
CA LYS A 701 24.89 15.53 20.52
C LYS A 701 23.59 15.70 19.74
N SER A 702 23.49 16.66 18.84
CA SER A 702 22.25 16.96 18.10
C SER A 702 21.75 15.77 17.29
N VAL A 703 20.42 15.64 17.23
CA VAL A 703 19.74 14.47 16.68
C VAL A 703 18.81 14.81 15.51
N ILE A 704 18.55 13.80 14.67
CA ILE A 704 17.53 13.78 13.64
C ILE A 704 16.54 12.66 14.00
N SER A 705 15.23 12.98 14.04
CA SER A 705 14.17 12.00 14.31
C SER A 705 13.13 11.97 13.17
N PRO A 706 12.85 10.78 12.58
CA PRO A 706 11.71 10.59 11.68
C PRO A 706 10.38 10.90 12.35
N GLY A 707 10.29 10.67 13.67
CA GLY A 707 9.14 11.07 14.50
C GLY A 707 8.87 12.57 14.45
N GLY A 708 9.91 13.40 14.31
CA GLY A 708 9.82 14.86 14.18
C GLY A 708 9.62 15.40 12.76
N VAL A 709 9.65 14.53 11.76
CA VAL A 709 9.31 14.86 10.36
C VAL A 709 7.89 14.40 10.04
N GLY A 710 7.52 13.19 10.51
CA GLY A 710 6.29 12.51 10.14
C GLY A 710 6.49 11.47 9.03
N PHE A 711 5.52 10.56 8.91
CA PHE A 711 5.60 9.45 7.95
C PHE A 711 5.40 9.90 6.50
N ASP A 712 4.46 10.81 6.23
CA ASP A 712 4.34 11.39 4.88
C ASP A 712 5.30 12.57 4.74
N ILE A 713 6.55 12.24 4.39
CA ILE A 713 7.65 13.18 4.17
C ILE A 713 7.27 14.13 3.03
N ASN A 714 7.52 15.43 3.21
CA ASN A 714 7.09 16.50 2.32
C ASN A 714 5.61 16.37 1.91
N CYS A 715 4.73 15.92 2.82
CA CYS A 715 3.33 16.34 2.74
C CYS A 715 3.29 17.87 2.77
N GLY A 716 2.55 18.47 1.85
CA GLY A 716 2.63 19.89 1.56
C GLY A 716 1.49 20.35 0.66
N VAL A 717 1.39 21.66 0.50
CA VAL A 717 0.31 22.34 -0.21
C VAL A 717 0.90 23.17 -1.34
N ARG A 718 0.22 23.16 -2.48
CA ARG A 718 0.50 23.99 -3.66
C ARG A 718 -0.73 24.78 -4.03
N LEU A 719 -0.57 26.05 -4.42
CA LEU A 719 -1.66 26.92 -4.85
C LEU A 719 -1.39 27.45 -6.27
N ILE A 720 -2.38 27.33 -7.14
CA ILE A 720 -2.35 27.74 -8.55
C ILE A 720 -3.43 28.83 -8.71
N ARG A 721 -3.10 29.97 -9.31
CA ARG A 721 -4.08 31.02 -9.62
C ARG A 721 -4.72 30.80 -10.99
N THR A 722 -5.77 31.54 -11.29
CA THR A 722 -6.35 31.66 -12.63
C THR A 722 -6.81 33.09 -12.86
N ASN A 723 -7.11 33.46 -14.11
CA ASN A 723 -7.83 34.69 -14.44
C ASN A 723 -9.38 34.54 -14.41
N LEU A 724 -9.90 33.37 -14.02
CA LEU A 724 -11.33 33.08 -13.92
C LEU A 724 -11.92 33.59 -12.60
N PHE A 725 -13.23 33.86 -12.61
CA PHE A 725 -14.01 34.22 -11.43
C PHE A 725 -15.10 33.18 -11.12
N GLU A 726 -15.67 33.22 -9.91
CA GLU A 726 -16.74 32.30 -9.46
C GLU A 726 -17.92 32.27 -10.45
N ARG A 727 -18.25 33.40 -11.08
CA ARG A 727 -19.30 33.50 -12.12
C ARG A 727 -19.01 32.69 -13.38
N ASP A 728 -17.73 32.48 -13.72
CA ASP A 728 -17.29 31.79 -14.93
C ASP A 728 -17.22 30.28 -14.68
N VAL A 729 -16.87 29.87 -13.45
CA VAL A 729 -16.79 28.47 -13.03
C VAL A 729 -18.15 27.90 -12.62
N GLN A 730 -19.04 28.68 -11.98
CA GLN A 730 -20.30 28.18 -11.43
C GLN A 730 -21.19 27.42 -12.45
N PRO A 731 -21.32 27.83 -13.74
CA PRO A 731 -22.09 27.09 -14.74
C PRO A 731 -21.50 25.71 -15.08
N VAL A 732 -20.17 25.58 -15.07
CA VAL A 732 -19.44 24.36 -15.44
C VAL A 732 -18.90 23.58 -14.23
N LYS A 733 -19.22 24.01 -13.01
CA LYS A 733 -18.60 23.51 -11.76
C LYS A 733 -18.62 21.98 -11.64
N GLU A 734 -19.77 21.34 -11.84
CA GLU A 734 -19.88 19.87 -11.76
C GLU A 734 -19.07 19.14 -12.85
N GLN A 735 -18.96 19.74 -14.03
CA GLN A 735 -18.12 19.22 -15.13
C GLN A 735 -16.63 19.41 -14.81
N LEU A 736 -16.25 20.53 -14.21
CA LEU A 736 -14.88 20.80 -13.78
C LEU A 736 -14.43 19.86 -12.65
N THR A 737 -15.28 19.63 -11.63
CA THR A 737 -14.99 18.65 -10.58
C THR A 737 -14.88 17.23 -11.14
N GLN A 738 -15.70 16.88 -12.14
CA GLN A 738 -15.58 15.57 -12.79
C GLN A 738 -14.29 15.47 -13.61
N ALA A 739 -13.97 16.46 -14.45
CA ALA A 739 -12.76 16.48 -15.25
C ALA A 739 -11.50 16.38 -14.37
N LEU A 740 -11.40 17.18 -13.31
CA LEU A 740 -10.29 17.10 -12.37
C LEU A 740 -10.20 15.72 -11.69
N PHE A 741 -11.32 15.04 -11.40
CA PHE A 741 -11.35 13.68 -10.86
C PHE A 741 -10.91 12.62 -11.88
N ASP A 742 -11.21 12.82 -13.16
CA ASP A 742 -10.83 11.93 -14.26
C ASP A 742 -9.35 12.08 -14.63
N TYR A 743 -8.81 13.31 -14.57
CA TYR A 743 -7.40 13.63 -14.86
C TYR A 743 -6.44 13.38 -13.69
N ILE A 744 -6.90 13.43 -12.43
CA ILE A 744 -6.07 13.22 -11.23
C ILE A 744 -6.43 11.87 -10.58
N PRO A 745 -5.57 10.85 -10.68
CA PRO A 745 -5.82 9.56 -10.02
C PRO A 745 -5.92 9.70 -8.49
N VAL A 746 -6.99 9.15 -7.92
CA VAL A 746 -7.33 9.23 -6.49
C VAL A 746 -7.40 7.85 -5.82
N GLY A 747 -7.18 7.83 -4.50
CA GLY A 747 -7.42 6.66 -3.66
C GLY A 747 -6.21 5.73 -3.45
N VAL A 748 -6.36 4.80 -2.51
CA VAL A 748 -5.30 3.85 -2.12
C VAL A 748 -5.08 2.82 -3.25
N GLY A 749 -3.84 2.71 -3.73
CA GLY A 749 -3.48 1.76 -4.81
C GLY A 749 -3.76 2.25 -6.24
N SER A 750 -4.22 3.50 -6.41
CA SER A 750 -4.29 4.16 -7.71
C SER A 750 -2.92 4.26 -8.38
N ARG A 751 -2.91 4.27 -9.72
CA ARG A 751 -1.70 4.42 -10.55
C ARG A 751 -1.64 5.82 -11.17
N GLY A 752 -0.43 6.34 -11.32
CA GLY A 752 -0.17 7.62 -12.00
C GLY A 752 -0.66 7.68 -13.44
N ALA A 753 -1.08 8.87 -13.87
CA ALA A 753 -1.43 9.14 -15.26
C ALA A 753 -0.19 9.34 -16.17
N ILE A 754 0.96 9.67 -15.58
CA ILE A 754 2.23 9.85 -16.28
C ILE A 754 3.00 8.51 -16.31
N PRO A 755 3.42 8.01 -17.48
CA PRO A 755 4.23 6.80 -17.59
C PRO A 755 5.56 6.95 -16.84
N MET A 756 5.99 5.90 -16.14
CA MET A 756 7.21 5.91 -15.34
C MET A 756 7.89 4.54 -15.31
N SER A 757 9.17 4.50 -15.70
CA SER A 757 10.04 3.35 -15.49
C SER A 757 10.72 3.40 -14.11
N ALA A 758 11.39 2.30 -13.76
CA ALA A 758 12.22 2.26 -12.56
C ALA A 758 13.44 3.20 -12.63
N SER A 759 13.90 3.57 -13.84
CA SER A 759 14.99 4.54 -14.03
C SER A 759 14.49 5.96 -13.80
N ASP A 760 13.34 6.32 -14.36
CA ASP A 760 12.76 7.66 -14.19
C ASP A 760 12.44 7.95 -12.72
N LEU A 761 12.05 6.93 -11.95
CA LEU A 761 11.88 7.06 -10.51
C LEU A 761 13.20 7.40 -9.78
N VAL A 762 14.33 6.84 -10.22
CA VAL A 762 15.64 7.19 -9.64
C VAL A 762 16.00 8.63 -9.97
N ASP A 763 15.83 9.07 -11.23
CA ASP A 763 15.99 10.47 -11.63
C ASP A 763 15.09 11.39 -10.80
N CYS A 764 13.80 11.07 -10.63
CA CYS A 764 12.85 11.85 -9.82
C CYS A 764 13.32 12.05 -8.37
N LEU A 765 13.92 11.02 -7.76
CA LEU A 765 14.41 11.07 -6.38
C LEU A 765 15.61 12.03 -6.24
N GLU A 766 16.45 12.19 -7.26
CA GLU A 766 17.68 13.00 -7.20
C GLU A 766 17.53 14.40 -7.84
N MET A 767 16.63 14.52 -8.82
CA MET A 767 16.37 15.75 -9.59
C MET A 767 15.18 16.55 -9.08
N GLY A 768 14.20 15.96 -8.39
CA GLY A 768 12.99 16.68 -7.99
C GLY A 768 12.30 17.33 -9.19
N MET A 769 11.85 18.58 -9.06
CA MET A 769 11.20 19.30 -10.16
C MET A 769 12.08 19.59 -11.39
N ASP A 770 13.42 19.43 -11.31
CA ASP A 770 14.27 19.47 -12.51
C ASP A 770 13.89 18.34 -13.49
N TRP A 771 13.39 17.20 -12.98
CA TRP A 771 12.87 16.12 -13.82
C TRP A 771 11.55 16.52 -14.51
N THR A 772 10.58 17.07 -13.79
CA THR A 772 9.31 17.48 -14.44
C THR A 772 9.49 18.61 -15.44
N LEU A 773 10.49 19.48 -15.25
CA LEU A 773 10.84 20.51 -16.22
C LEU A 773 11.48 19.89 -17.47
N ARG A 774 12.38 18.90 -17.31
CA ARG A 774 13.02 18.17 -18.42
C ARG A 774 12.01 17.41 -19.28
N GLU A 775 11.05 16.73 -18.64
CA GLU A 775 10.01 15.94 -19.33
C GLU A 775 8.80 16.79 -19.80
N GLY A 776 8.78 18.10 -19.56
CA GLY A 776 7.73 19.01 -20.05
C GLY A 776 6.42 19.02 -19.23
N TYR A 777 6.44 18.51 -18.00
CA TYR A 777 5.27 18.50 -17.09
C TYR A 777 5.17 19.74 -16.19
N SER A 778 6.18 20.62 -16.17
CA SER A 778 6.14 21.88 -15.42
C SER A 778 6.74 23.05 -16.19
N TRP A 779 6.31 24.26 -15.87
CA TRP A 779 6.90 25.50 -16.37
C TRP A 779 8.14 25.86 -15.56
N ALA A 780 8.98 26.78 -16.07
CA ALA A 780 10.19 27.20 -15.37
C ALA A 780 9.84 27.97 -14.09
N GLU A 781 8.80 28.79 -14.18
CA GLU A 781 8.22 29.63 -13.14
C GLU A 781 7.64 28.79 -11.99
N ASP A 782 7.13 27.58 -12.27
CA ASP A 782 6.69 26.63 -11.23
C ASP A 782 7.85 26.20 -10.33
N LYS A 783 9.08 26.12 -10.87
CA LYS A 783 10.27 25.80 -10.09
C LYS A 783 10.65 26.98 -9.19
N GLU A 784 10.63 28.20 -9.71
CA GLU A 784 10.98 29.42 -8.98
C GLU A 784 10.04 29.70 -7.80
N HIS A 785 8.76 29.35 -7.94
CA HIS A 785 7.75 29.48 -6.89
C HIS A 785 7.65 28.26 -5.96
N CYS A 786 8.57 27.30 -6.05
CA CYS A 786 8.57 26.12 -5.20
C CYS A 786 9.59 26.24 -4.06
N GLU A 787 9.22 25.81 -2.85
CA GLU A 787 10.16 25.66 -1.74
C GLU A 787 11.35 24.75 -2.13
N GLU A 788 12.58 25.15 -1.79
CA GLU A 788 13.85 24.54 -2.28
C GLU A 788 13.99 24.49 -3.81
N TYR A 789 13.30 25.35 -4.56
CA TYR A 789 13.18 25.23 -6.02
C TYR A 789 12.71 23.83 -6.46
N GLY A 790 11.90 23.16 -5.62
CA GLY A 790 11.39 21.81 -5.84
C GLY A 790 12.43 20.70 -5.78
N ARG A 791 13.63 20.95 -5.22
CA ARG A 791 14.72 19.96 -5.15
C ARG A 791 15.66 20.15 -3.96
N MET A 792 15.73 19.16 -3.08
CA MET A 792 16.80 19.00 -2.10
C MET A 792 18.01 18.30 -2.75
N LEU A 793 19.12 19.02 -2.87
CA LEU A 793 20.34 18.61 -3.58
C LEU A 793 21.09 17.44 -2.92
N GLN A 794 20.88 17.23 -1.62
CA GLN A 794 21.48 16.15 -0.84
C GLN A 794 20.72 14.81 -0.93
N ALA A 795 19.72 14.71 -1.82
CA ALA A 795 19.03 13.46 -2.07
C ALA A 795 19.97 12.39 -2.65
N ASP A 796 19.78 11.15 -2.21
CA ASP A 796 20.58 10.00 -2.62
C ASP A 796 19.62 8.82 -2.83
N ALA A 797 19.37 8.43 -4.08
CA ALA A 797 18.42 7.37 -4.37
C ALA A 797 18.89 6.00 -3.85
N THR A 798 20.18 5.83 -3.52
CA THR A 798 20.69 4.58 -2.91
C THR A 798 20.23 4.40 -1.47
N LYS A 799 19.88 5.49 -0.78
CA LYS A 799 19.37 5.50 0.60
C LYS A 799 17.85 5.31 0.70
N VAL A 800 17.17 5.12 -0.43
CA VAL A 800 15.74 4.76 -0.49
C VAL A 800 15.62 3.27 -0.78
N SER A 801 15.03 2.52 0.16
CA SER A 801 14.92 1.06 0.05
C SER A 801 14.15 0.59 -1.19
N MET A 802 14.47 -0.60 -1.70
CA MET A 802 13.73 -1.18 -2.83
C MET A 802 12.24 -1.37 -2.51
N ARG A 803 11.88 -1.57 -1.23
CA ARG A 803 10.49 -1.60 -0.75
C ARG A 803 9.83 -0.23 -0.89
N ALA A 804 10.51 0.85 -0.50
CA ALA A 804 10.02 2.22 -0.67
C ALA A 804 9.83 2.57 -2.15
N LYS A 805 10.79 2.22 -3.01
CA LYS A 805 10.69 2.39 -4.47
C LYS A 805 9.53 1.60 -5.09
N LYS A 806 9.40 0.30 -4.78
CA LYS A 806 8.27 -0.54 -5.25
C LYS A 806 6.90 0.02 -4.84
N ARG A 807 6.78 0.63 -3.65
CA ARG A 807 5.55 1.30 -3.19
C ARG A 807 5.30 2.64 -3.88
N GLY A 808 6.35 3.42 -4.13
CA GLY A 808 6.28 4.75 -4.73
C GLY A 808 6.03 4.73 -6.24
N LEU A 809 6.67 3.81 -6.97
CA LEU A 809 6.64 3.72 -8.43
C LEU A 809 5.23 3.82 -9.04
N PRO A 810 4.23 3.02 -8.63
CA PRO A 810 2.89 3.17 -9.17
C PRO A 810 2.17 4.45 -8.72
N GLN A 811 2.58 5.07 -7.60
CA GLN A 811 1.83 6.12 -6.91
C GLN A 811 2.25 7.56 -7.28
N LEU A 812 3.22 7.77 -8.18
CA LEU A 812 3.55 9.12 -8.65
C LEU A 812 2.40 9.71 -9.48
N GLY A 813 2.16 11.01 -9.38
CA GLY A 813 1.03 11.69 -10.03
C GLY A 813 -0.32 11.29 -9.44
N THR A 814 -0.38 10.88 -8.17
CA THR A 814 -1.62 10.48 -7.48
C THR A 814 -1.86 11.31 -6.24
N LEU A 815 -3.14 11.59 -5.95
CA LEU A 815 -3.54 12.33 -4.77
C LEU A 815 -3.47 11.48 -3.49
N GLY A 816 -3.90 10.22 -3.59
CA GLY A 816 -4.05 9.34 -2.45
C GLY A 816 -5.34 9.55 -1.65
N ALA A 817 -5.25 9.29 -0.34
CA ALA A 817 -6.36 9.25 0.61
C ALA A 817 -5.95 9.92 1.94
N GLY A 818 -6.87 10.00 2.90
CA GLY A 818 -6.66 10.68 4.18
C GLY A 818 -6.92 12.18 4.05
N ASN A 819 -6.09 13.04 4.64
CA ASN A 819 -6.30 14.49 4.58
C ASN A 819 -6.05 15.11 3.20
N HIS A 820 -5.39 14.42 2.26
CA HIS A 820 -5.09 14.92 0.92
C HIS A 820 -6.34 15.29 0.11
N TYR A 821 -6.26 16.34 -0.70
CA TYR A 821 -7.35 16.84 -1.55
C TYR A 821 -6.83 17.64 -2.75
N ALA A 822 -7.67 17.76 -3.78
CA ALA A 822 -7.57 18.81 -4.78
C ALA A 822 -8.84 19.67 -4.69
N GLU A 823 -8.70 20.98 -4.53
CA GLU A 823 -9.83 21.90 -4.31
C GLU A 823 -9.80 23.07 -5.28
N VAL A 824 -10.94 23.34 -5.93
CA VAL A 824 -11.18 24.63 -6.59
C VAL A 824 -11.80 25.56 -5.56
N GLN A 825 -11.16 26.69 -5.32
CA GLN A 825 -11.50 27.65 -4.29
C GLN A 825 -11.68 29.05 -4.88
N VAL A 826 -12.39 29.91 -4.16
CA VAL A 826 -12.69 31.30 -4.53
C VAL A 826 -12.09 32.24 -3.50
N VAL A 827 -11.52 33.35 -3.94
CA VAL A 827 -11.03 34.45 -3.08
C VAL A 827 -12.22 35.12 -2.39
N ASP A 828 -12.35 34.85 -1.09
CA ASP A 828 -13.49 35.24 -0.23
C ASP A 828 -13.23 36.55 0.51
N GLU A 829 -11.97 36.79 0.91
CA GLU A 829 -11.54 37.99 1.65
C GLU A 829 -10.06 38.30 1.36
N ILE A 830 -9.69 39.59 1.26
CA ILE A 830 -8.30 40.05 1.08
C ILE A 830 -7.94 40.98 2.24
N PHE A 831 -7.01 40.53 3.09
CA PHE A 831 -6.50 41.27 4.25
C PHE A 831 -5.30 42.15 3.89
N ASP A 832 -4.40 41.65 3.03
CA ASP A 832 -3.24 42.40 2.54
C ASP A 832 -3.31 42.53 1.01
N LYS A 833 -3.75 43.69 0.54
CA LYS A 833 -3.88 43.98 -0.89
C LYS A 833 -2.54 44.01 -1.63
N HIS A 834 -1.44 44.34 -0.95
CA HIS A 834 -0.13 44.38 -1.59
C HIS A 834 0.41 42.97 -1.79
N ALA A 835 0.32 42.13 -0.76
CA ALA A 835 0.72 40.72 -0.85
C ALA A 835 -0.17 39.93 -1.82
N ALA A 836 -1.50 40.11 -1.77
CA ALA A 836 -2.41 39.49 -2.72
C ALA A 836 -2.10 39.88 -4.17
N ALA A 837 -1.92 41.17 -4.47
CA ALA A 837 -1.58 41.63 -5.82
C ALA A 837 -0.24 41.06 -6.32
N LYS A 838 0.75 40.90 -5.43
CA LYS A 838 2.03 40.24 -5.77
C LYS A 838 1.89 38.75 -6.05
N MET A 839 0.93 38.08 -5.41
CA MET A 839 0.55 36.69 -5.70
C MET A 839 -0.40 36.56 -6.91
N GLY A 840 -0.61 37.63 -7.69
CA GLY A 840 -1.52 37.64 -8.82
C GLY A 840 -3.01 37.48 -8.43
N ILE A 841 -3.37 37.82 -7.19
CA ILE A 841 -4.74 37.87 -6.68
C ILE A 841 -5.19 39.35 -6.64
N GLY A 842 -5.99 39.76 -7.61
CA GLY A 842 -6.39 41.17 -7.79
C GLY A 842 -7.73 41.53 -7.15
N GLU A 843 -8.69 40.61 -7.17
CA GLU A 843 -10.10 40.90 -6.87
C GLU A 843 -10.77 39.76 -6.08
N LEU A 844 -11.86 40.11 -5.38
CA LEU A 844 -12.73 39.11 -4.75
C LEU A 844 -13.47 38.30 -5.82
N GLY A 845 -13.72 37.03 -5.55
CA GLY A 845 -14.36 36.13 -6.50
C GLY A 845 -13.41 35.46 -7.49
N GLN A 846 -12.13 35.81 -7.54
CA GLN A 846 -11.12 35.16 -8.38
C GLN A 846 -10.94 33.68 -7.96
N VAL A 847 -10.73 32.80 -8.94
CA VAL A 847 -10.64 31.34 -8.74
C VAL A 847 -9.18 30.89 -8.64
N VAL A 848 -8.92 29.99 -7.70
CA VAL A 848 -7.62 29.36 -7.45
C VAL A 848 -7.81 27.85 -7.25
N VAL A 849 -6.74 27.07 -7.43
CA VAL A 849 -6.73 25.61 -7.22
C VAL A 849 -5.68 25.26 -6.18
N MET A 850 -6.11 24.60 -5.10
CA MET A 850 -5.23 24.11 -4.03
C MET A 850 -5.04 22.60 -4.13
N LEU A 851 -3.79 22.15 -4.17
CA LEU A 851 -3.40 20.74 -4.15
C LEU A 851 -2.70 20.42 -2.82
N HIS A 852 -3.23 19.47 -2.05
CA HIS A 852 -2.61 18.96 -0.82
C HIS A 852 -2.24 17.47 -0.99
N CYS A 853 -0.94 17.18 -1.03
CA CYS A 853 -0.41 15.82 -1.09
C CYS A 853 1.08 15.76 -0.67
N GLY A 854 1.59 14.55 -0.42
CA GLY A 854 2.98 14.27 -0.07
C GLY A 854 3.64 13.16 -0.89
N SER A 855 4.62 12.52 -0.27
CA SER A 855 5.49 11.45 -0.79
C SER A 855 4.84 10.06 -0.89
N ARG A 856 3.54 9.96 -0.60
CA ARG A 856 2.74 8.74 -0.77
C ARG A 856 3.32 7.56 0.04
N GLY A 857 3.22 6.33 -0.48
CA GLY A 857 3.77 5.15 0.17
C GLY A 857 5.30 5.11 0.26
N LEU A 858 6.01 5.95 -0.51
CA LEU A 858 7.48 5.99 -0.55
C LEU A 858 8.05 6.59 0.74
N GLY A 859 7.70 7.84 1.07
CA GLY A 859 8.22 8.49 2.28
C GLY A 859 7.75 7.82 3.56
N HIS A 860 6.53 7.26 3.59
CA HIS A 860 6.08 6.43 4.71
C HIS A 860 7.03 5.24 4.93
N GLN A 861 7.47 4.58 3.87
CA GLN A 861 8.41 3.47 3.99
C GLN A 861 9.79 3.96 4.42
N VAL A 862 10.31 5.06 3.84
CA VAL A 862 11.58 5.68 4.28
C VAL A 862 11.58 6.02 5.77
N ALA A 863 10.51 6.62 6.29
CA ALA A 863 10.37 6.90 7.72
C ALA A 863 10.30 5.62 8.57
N THR A 864 9.61 4.58 8.08
CA THR A 864 9.49 3.28 8.76
C THR A 864 10.83 2.55 8.83
N ASP A 865 11.58 2.54 7.74
CA ASP A 865 12.89 1.89 7.63
C ASP A 865 13.89 2.61 8.56
N ALA A 866 13.87 3.94 8.58
CA ALA A 866 14.75 4.74 9.44
C ALA A 866 14.47 4.57 10.94
N LEU A 867 13.20 4.44 11.37
CA LEU A 867 12.88 4.20 12.79
C LEU A 867 13.56 2.93 13.33
N VAL A 868 13.59 1.84 12.54
CA VAL A 868 14.21 0.56 12.95
C VAL A 868 15.72 0.69 13.12
N GLU A 869 16.41 1.39 12.23
CA GLU A 869 17.85 1.60 12.36
C GLU A 869 18.21 2.61 13.45
N MET A 870 17.37 3.62 13.68
CA MET A 870 17.59 4.61 14.73
C MET A 870 17.39 4.04 16.14
N GLU A 871 16.46 3.09 16.36
CA GLU A 871 16.38 2.38 17.64
C GLU A 871 17.70 1.66 18.00
N LYS A 872 18.37 1.06 17.01
CA LYS A 872 19.72 0.46 17.19
C LYS A 872 20.78 1.53 17.46
N ALA A 873 20.74 2.64 16.73
CA ALA A 873 21.67 3.76 16.90
C ALA A 873 21.56 4.37 18.31
N MET A 874 20.36 4.52 18.86
CA MET A 874 20.14 5.02 20.23
C MET A 874 20.76 4.12 21.28
N ALA A 875 20.58 2.80 21.15
CA ALA A 875 21.16 1.83 22.07
C ALA A 875 22.70 1.86 22.03
N ARG A 876 23.29 2.01 20.84
CA ARG A 876 24.74 2.20 20.66
C ARG A 876 25.24 3.53 21.24
N ASP A 877 24.54 4.63 20.98
CA ASP A 877 24.98 5.99 21.25
C ASP A 877 24.52 6.53 22.63
N GLY A 878 23.93 5.66 23.46
CA GLY A 878 23.47 5.96 24.82
C GLY A 878 22.33 6.99 24.88
N ILE A 879 21.49 7.08 23.85
CA ILE A 879 20.41 8.08 23.76
C ILE A 879 19.18 7.58 24.52
N VAL A 880 18.97 8.11 25.73
CA VAL A 880 17.76 7.87 26.52
C VAL A 880 16.70 8.93 26.17
N VAL A 881 15.45 8.48 25.97
CA VAL A 881 14.29 9.34 25.68
C VAL A 881 13.12 8.97 26.59
N ASN A 882 12.23 9.93 26.85
CA ASN A 882 11.05 9.72 27.68
C ASN A 882 9.91 8.94 26.97
N ASP A 883 9.98 8.81 25.64
CA ASP A 883 9.02 8.09 24.81
C ASP A 883 9.76 7.43 23.65
N ARG A 884 9.62 6.11 23.47
CA ARG A 884 10.28 5.35 22.40
C ARG A 884 9.90 5.85 21.00
N GLN A 885 8.72 6.46 20.84
CA GLN A 885 8.30 7.06 19.55
C GLN A 885 9.17 8.27 19.14
N LEU A 886 10.05 8.77 20.02
CA LEU A 886 11.09 9.75 19.73
C LEU A 886 12.40 9.12 19.21
N ALA A 887 12.31 7.96 18.53
CA ALA A 887 13.47 7.30 17.94
C ALA A 887 14.26 8.26 17.03
N CYS A 888 15.58 8.32 17.24
CA CYS A 888 16.46 9.32 16.62
C CYS A 888 17.92 8.86 16.56
N ALA A 889 18.70 9.43 15.65
CA ALA A 889 20.15 9.23 15.59
C ALA A 889 20.88 10.58 15.65
N ARG A 890 22.17 10.58 15.99
CA ARG A 890 23.00 11.80 15.89
C ARG A 890 23.03 12.27 14.44
N ILE A 891 22.94 13.59 14.20
CA ILE A 891 22.93 14.16 12.84
C ILE A 891 24.12 13.66 11.98
N HIS A 892 25.29 13.54 12.60
CA HIS A 892 26.53 13.10 11.94
C HIS A 892 26.80 11.59 11.98
N SER A 893 25.89 10.77 12.50
CA SER A 893 26.04 9.31 12.40
C SER A 893 25.68 8.84 10.98
N ASN A 894 26.10 7.62 10.63
CA ASN A 894 25.72 7.00 9.36
C ASN A 894 24.20 6.91 9.21
N GLU A 895 23.48 6.54 10.27
CA GLU A 895 22.01 6.43 10.27
C GLU A 895 21.33 7.80 10.14
N GLY A 896 21.89 8.84 10.78
CA GLY A 896 21.39 10.20 10.67
C GLY A 896 21.57 10.78 9.26
N GLN A 897 22.76 10.60 8.67
CA GLN A 897 23.05 11.04 7.30
C GLN A 897 22.26 10.26 6.25
N ASP A 898 22.17 8.93 6.38
CA ASP A 898 21.41 8.10 5.45
C ASP A 898 19.92 8.43 5.48
N TYR A 899 19.34 8.67 6.67
CA TYR A 899 17.97 9.16 6.75
C TYR A 899 17.80 10.57 6.17
N LEU A 900 18.70 11.52 6.43
CA LEU A 900 18.62 12.87 5.84
C LEU A 900 18.60 12.84 4.31
N LYS A 901 19.44 11.99 3.71
CA LYS A 901 19.49 11.79 2.25
C LYS A 901 18.26 11.06 1.70
N GLY A 902 17.80 10.00 2.37
CA GLY A 902 16.59 9.27 2.00
C GLY A 902 15.31 10.11 2.15
N MET A 903 15.26 10.96 3.17
CA MET A 903 14.20 11.96 3.38
C MET A 903 14.24 13.04 2.30
N ALA A 904 15.41 13.56 1.92
CA ALA A 904 15.56 14.50 0.81
C ALA A 904 15.08 13.88 -0.52
N ALA A 905 15.40 12.61 -0.77
CA ALA A 905 14.89 11.88 -1.93
C ALA A 905 13.36 11.71 -1.89
N ALA A 906 12.79 11.36 -0.74
CA ALA A 906 11.33 11.30 -0.57
C ALA A 906 10.65 12.68 -0.70
N ALA A 907 11.34 13.76 -0.33
CA ALA A 907 10.87 15.13 -0.52
C ALA A 907 10.85 15.52 -2.01
N ASN A 908 11.90 15.17 -2.77
CA ASN A 908 11.95 15.33 -4.22
C ASN A 908 10.80 14.59 -4.91
N PHE A 909 10.53 13.33 -4.54
CA PHE A 909 9.38 12.58 -5.04
C PHE A 909 8.03 13.28 -4.77
N ALA A 910 7.85 13.91 -3.61
CA ALA A 910 6.62 14.65 -3.29
C ALA A 910 6.44 15.93 -4.13
N TRP A 911 7.52 16.68 -4.40
CA TRP A 911 7.46 17.84 -5.30
C TRP A 911 7.18 17.43 -6.75
N VAL A 912 7.82 16.36 -7.23
CA VAL A 912 7.48 15.74 -8.53
C VAL A 912 6.01 15.34 -8.55
N ASN A 913 5.51 14.68 -7.50
CA ASN A 913 4.10 14.26 -7.41
C ASN A 913 3.12 15.46 -7.51
N ARG A 914 3.37 16.55 -6.78
CA ARG A 914 2.56 17.79 -6.87
C ARG A 914 2.70 18.49 -8.22
N SER A 915 3.87 18.43 -8.84
CA SER A 915 4.15 18.96 -10.18
C SER A 915 3.37 18.19 -11.27
N CYS A 916 3.44 16.85 -11.26
CA CYS A 916 2.63 15.97 -12.09
C CYS A 916 1.11 16.24 -11.96
N MET A 917 0.61 16.47 -10.73
CA MET A 917 -0.79 16.86 -10.54
C MET A 917 -1.10 18.30 -10.99
N THR A 918 -0.13 19.22 -10.95
CA THR A 918 -0.28 20.58 -11.51
C THR A 918 -0.51 20.52 -13.02
N PHE A 919 0.22 19.64 -13.72
CA PHE A 919 -0.03 19.34 -15.13
C PHE A 919 -1.45 18.80 -15.35
N CYS A 920 -1.89 17.79 -14.58
CA CYS A 920 -3.25 17.25 -14.68
C CYS A 920 -4.35 18.31 -14.42
N VAL A 921 -4.15 19.20 -13.44
CA VAL A 921 -5.05 20.34 -13.18
C VAL A 921 -5.14 21.25 -14.41
N ARG A 922 -4.00 21.63 -14.99
CA ARG A 922 -3.95 22.46 -16.20
C ARG A 922 -4.68 21.81 -17.37
N GLN A 923 -4.50 20.51 -17.59
CA GLN A 923 -5.22 19.77 -18.64
C GLN A 923 -6.74 19.70 -18.40
N ALA A 924 -7.17 19.48 -17.16
CA ALA A 924 -8.59 19.44 -16.82
C ALA A 924 -9.29 20.81 -17.06
N PHE A 925 -8.65 21.91 -16.67
CA PHE A 925 -9.13 23.26 -16.94
C PHE A 925 -9.14 23.58 -18.44
N ALA A 926 -8.04 23.29 -19.15
CA ALA A 926 -7.96 23.50 -20.60
C ALA A 926 -9.05 22.76 -21.37
N ASN A 927 -9.34 21.52 -20.99
CA ASN A 927 -10.41 20.71 -21.57
C ASN A 927 -11.83 21.27 -21.30
N VAL A 928 -12.08 21.81 -20.11
CA VAL A 928 -13.41 22.34 -19.74
C VAL A 928 -13.67 23.73 -20.32
N PHE A 929 -12.66 24.61 -20.32
CA PHE A 929 -12.80 25.98 -20.83
C PHE A 929 -12.43 26.11 -22.32
N THR A 930 -11.86 25.08 -22.94
CA THR A 930 -11.40 25.08 -24.35
C THR A 930 -10.39 26.21 -24.63
N MET A 931 -9.46 26.42 -23.69
CA MET A 931 -8.42 27.45 -23.71
C MET A 931 -7.08 26.83 -23.30
N GLN A 932 -5.94 27.42 -23.66
CA GLN A 932 -4.67 26.93 -23.13
C GLN A 932 -4.50 27.31 -21.66
N PRO A 933 -3.74 26.55 -20.85
CA PRO A 933 -3.50 26.92 -19.45
C PRO A 933 -2.80 28.28 -19.26
N ASP A 934 -2.10 28.76 -20.29
CA ASP A 934 -1.50 30.10 -20.33
C ASP A 934 -2.57 31.19 -20.54
N ASP A 935 -3.52 30.99 -21.46
CA ASP A 935 -4.68 31.88 -21.65
C ASP A 935 -5.55 31.99 -20.37
N LEU A 936 -5.55 30.93 -19.55
CA LEU A 936 -6.24 30.85 -18.25
C LEU A 936 -5.40 31.37 -17.07
N ASP A 937 -4.17 31.84 -17.34
CA ASP A 937 -3.23 32.39 -16.38
C ASP A 937 -2.95 31.44 -15.19
N MET A 938 -2.77 30.15 -15.49
CA MET A 938 -2.65 29.06 -14.51
C MET A 938 -1.27 28.96 -13.84
N GLN A 939 -0.75 30.10 -13.39
CA GLN A 939 0.54 30.24 -12.74
C GLN A 939 0.51 29.72 -11.28
N MET A 940 1.61 29.14 -10.83
CA MET A 940 1.73 28.69 -9.43
C MET A 940 2.06 29.86 -8.52
N ILE A 941 1.26 30.10 -7.48
CA ILE A 941 1.55 31.11 -6.45
C ILE A 941 2.73 30.64 -5.60
N TYR A 942 2.61 29.42 -5.03
CA TYR A 942 3.66 28.81 -4.22
C TYR A 942 3.44 27.31 -4.02
N ASP A 943 4.50 26.58 -3.65
CA ASP A 943 4.45 25.20 -3.11
C ASP A 943 5.28 25.15 -1.83
N VAL A 944 4.69 24.64 -0.73
CA VAL A 944 5.34 24.58 0.57
C VAL A 944 5.04 23.28 1.33
N SER A 945 6.07 22.76 1.96
CA SER A 945 6.03 21.56 2.81
C SER A 945 5.52 21.84 4.22
N HIS A 946 5.00 20.81 4.89
CA HIS A 946 4.70 20.85 6.32
C HIS A 946 5.19 19.65 7.15
N ASN A 947 5.84 18.66 6.51
CA ASN A 947 6.46 17.49 7.14
C ASN A 947 7.90 17.33 6.62
N VAL A 948 8.88 18.02 7.21
CA VAL A 948 10.27 18.02 6.71
C VAL A 948 11.26 18.38 7.83
N ALA A 949 12.50 17.91 7.73
CA ALA A 949 13.62 18.48 8.47
C ALA A 949 14.56 19.21 7.50
N LYS A 950 15.03 20.40 7.87
CA LYS A 950 15.88 21.24 7.00
C LYS A 950 17.09 21.80 7.72
N MET A 951 18.20 21.94 7.00
CA MET A 951 19.38 22.67 7.47
C MET A 951 19.21 24.14 7.11
N GLU A 952 19.05 25.00 8.11
CA GLU A 952 18.74 26.42 7.95
C GLU A 952 19.63 27.27 8.85
N GLU A 953 20.02 28.46 8.42
CA GLU A 953 20.74 29.42 9.25
C GLU A 953 19.74 30.24 10.07
N HIS A 954 19.94 30.27 11.39
CA HIS A 954 19.12 31.04 12.33
C HIS A 954 20.02 31.76 13.34
N LEU A 955 19.52 32.85 13.94
CA LEU A 955 20.24 33.55 15.00
C LEU A 955 19.96 32.89 16.37
N VAL A 956 20.99 32.31 16.97
CA VAL A 956 20.96 31.73 18.32
C VAL A 956 21.85 32.57 19.21
N ASP A 957 21.30 33.15 20.29
CA ASP A 957 22.00 34.08 21.18
C ASP A 957 22.77 35.21 20.44
N GLY A 958 22.19 35.70 19.34
CA GLY A 958 22.75 36.75 18.50
C GLY A 958 23.85 36.29 17.52
N ARG A 959 24.10 34.98 17.39
CA ARG A 959 25.10 34.40 16.47
C ARG A 959 24.41 33.62 15.34
N PRO A 960 24.88 33.72 14.09
CA PRO A 960 24.47 32.80 13.02
C PRO A 960 24.87 31.37 13.36
N THR A 961 23.88 30.47 13.42
CA THR A 961 24.07 29.05 13.72
C THR A 961 23.27 28.22 12.73
N GLN A 962 23.90 27.17 12.18
CA GLN A 962 23.22 26.23 11.31
C GLN A 962 22.40 25.23 12.15
N LEU A 963 21.08 25.25 11.99
CA LEU A 963 20.15 24.40 12.71
C LEU A 963 19.51 23.36 11.79
N CYS A 964 19.35 22.13 12.29
CA CYS A 964 18.42 21.17 11.73
C CYS A 964 17.03 21.44 12.34
N VAL A 965 16.14 22.06 11.56
CA VAL A 965 14.78 22.42 11.98
C VAL A 965 13.80 21.35 11.56
N HIS A 966 13.26 20.61 12.53
CA HIS A 966 12.17 19.64 12.37
C HIS A 966 10.83 20.35 12.35
N ARG A 967 10.03 20.07 11.31
CA ARG A 967 8.66 20.56 11.15
C ARG A 967 7.73 19.39 10.85
N LYS A 968 6.72 19.19 11.69
CA LYS A 968 5.69 18.15 11.53
C LYS A 968 4.30 18.75 11.71
N GLY A 969 3.54 18.84 10.63
CA GLY A 969 2.35 19.70 10.58
C GLY A 969 2.70 21.16 10.87
N ALA A 970 3.81 21.66 10.34
CA ALA A 970 4.29 23.02 10.56
C ALA A 970 4.96 23.54 9.28
N THR A 971 4.66 24.77 8.86
CA THR A 971 5.03 25.29 7.54
C THR A 971 6.05 26.41 7.65
N ARG A 972 7.08 26.39 6.79
CA ARG A 972 8.09 27.46 6.74
C ARG A 972 7.46 28.78 6.30
N ALA A 973 7.86 29.86 6.94
CA ALA A 973 7.27 31.19 6.85
C ALA A 973 8.37 32.27 6.98
N PHE A 974 9.33 32.25 6.05
CA PHE A 974 10.45 33.20 6.07
C PHE A 974 10.01 34.66 5.88
N PRO A 975 10.70 35.62 6.53
CA PRO A 975 10.35 37.04 6.51
C PRO A 975 10.56 37.67 5.12
N PRO A 976 10.09 38.91 4.91
CA PRO A 976 10.58 39.76 3.82
C PRO A 976 12.12 39.79 3.78
N HIS A 977 12.68 40.07 2.61
CA HIS A 977 14.12 40.18 2.33
C HIS A 977 14.95 38.90 2.56
N HIS A 978 14.35 37.77 2.90
CA HIS A 978 15.06 36.52 3.09
C HIS A 978 15.57 35.95 1.74
N PRO A 979 16.85 35.55 1.60
CA PRO A 979 17.42 35.20 0.29
C PRO A 979 16.83 33.93 -0.36
N LEU A 980 16.18 33.06 0.44
CA LEU A 980 15.55 31.82 -0.05
C LEU A 980 14.04 31.95 -0.39
N ILE A 981 13.52 33.17 -0.59
CA ILE A 981 12.14 33.38 -1.09
C ILE A 981 12.16 33.97 -2.51
N PRO A 982 11.16 33.69 -3.37
CA PRO A 982 11.10 34.19 -4.74
C PRO A 982 11.21 35.72 -4.81
N ILE A 983 11.79 36.23 -5.90
CA ILE A 983 12.10 37.66 -6.04
C ILE A 983 10.85 38.55 -5.90
N ASP A 984 9.70 38.10 -6.41
CA ASP A 984 8.44 38.84 -6.35
C ASP A 984 7.85 38.97 -4.94
N TYR A 985 8.25 38.07 -4.03
CA TYR A 985 7.80 38.02 -2.63
C TYR A 985 8.81 38.62 -1.64
N GLN A 986 9.95 39.13 -2.12
CA GLN A 986 10.99 39.75 -1.29
C GLN A 986 10.47 40.91 -0.42
N LEU A 987 9.41 41.61 -0.82
CA LEU A 987 8.81 42.70 -0.03
C LEU A 987 7.63 42.25 0.86
N THR A 988 7.10 41.04 0.64
CA THR A 988 5.90 40.53 1.32
C THR A 988 6.22 39.47 2.36
N GLY A 989 7.38 38.82 2.24
CA GLY A 989 7.68 37.58 2.96
C GLY A 989 7.12 36.35 2.23
N GLN A 990 7.58 35.17 2.64
CA GLN A 990 7.23 33.90 1.99
C GLN A 990 5.71 33.67 2.03
N PRO A 991 5.05 33.28 0.91
CA PRO A 991 3.69 32.78 0.97
C PRO A 991 3.63 31.50 1.81
N VAL A 992 2.56 31.39 2.59
CA VAL A 992 2.26 30.22 3.43
C VAL A 992 0.84 29.76 3.13
N LEU A 993 0.69 28.49 2.76
CA LEU A 993 -0.57 27.93 2.31
C LEU A 993 -1.19 27.07 3.42
N ILE A 994 -2.30 27.54 3.98
CA ILE A 994 -2.97 26.91 5.13
C ILE A 994 -4.25 26.21 4.66
N GLY A 995 -4.20 24.88 4.67
CA GLY A 995 -5.34 24.04 4.30
C GLY A 995 -6.39 23.98 5.42
N GLY A 996 -7.66 24.16 5.06
CA GLY A 996 -8.78 23.92 5.95
C GLY A 996 -9.13 22.42 6.02
N SER A 997 -10.38 22.14 5.68
CA SER A 997 -10.97 20.82 5.45
C SER A 997 -11.99 20.95 4.32
N MET A 998 -12.48 19.83 3.76
CA MET A 998 -13.33 19.78 2.55
C MET A 998 -14.65 20.59 2.58
N GLY A 999 -14.96 21.29 3.67
CA GLY A 999 -16.11 22.17 3.81
C GLY A 999 -15.85 23.42 4.65
N THR A 1000 -14.59 23.84 4.80
CA THR A 1000 -14.18 25.06 5.52
C THR A 1000 -13.24 25.91 4.67
N CYS A 1001 -13.02 27.17 5.06
CA CYS A 1001 -12.11 28.05 4.35
C CYS A 1001 -10.64 27.60 4.45
N SER A 1002 -9.83 27.97 3.46
CA SER A 1002 -8.36 27.91 3.51
C SER A 1002 -7.81 29.34 3.57
N TYR A 1003 -6.52 29.51 3.90
CA TYR A 1003 -5.89 30.83 3.97
C TYR A 1003 -4.54 30.86 3.26
N VAL A 1004 -4.17 32.04 2.76
CA VAL A 1004 -2.80 32.39 2.39
C VAL A 1004 -2.29 33.40 3.41
N LEU A 1005 -1.17 33.09 4.05
CA LEU A 1005 -0.45 33.97 4.97
C LEU A 1005 0.90 34.38 4.37
N THR A 1006 1.58 35.28 5.05
CA THR A 1006 2.96 35.70 4.75
C THR A 1006 3.86 35.53 5.97
N GLY A 1007 5.12 35.18 5.74
CA GLY A 1007 6.14 35.09 6.79
C GLY A 1007 6.55 36.45 7.36
N THR A 1008 7.09 36.46 8.59
CA THR A 1008 7.35 37.69 9.35
C THR A 1008 8.67 37.63 10.12
N GLU A 1009 9.27 38.80 10.38
CA GLU A 1009 10.51 38.91 11.18
C GLU A 1009 10.34 38.33 12.59
N ARG A 1010 9.19 38.59 13.21
CA ARG A 1010 8.86 38.03 14.51
C ARG A 1010 8.68 36.51 14.46
N GLY A 1011 8.14 35.96 13.38
CA GLY A 1011 8.14 34.51 13.12
C GLY A 1011 9.54 33.92 12.96
N MET A 1012 10.46 34.65 12.31
CA MET A 1012 11.87 34.25 12.20
C MET A 1012 12.50 34.09 13.59
N VAL A 1013 12.35 35.08 14.46
CA VAL A 1013 12.95 35.11 15.81
C VAL A 1013 12.23 34.22 16.83
N GLU A 1014 10.89 34.19 16.85
CA GLU A 1014 10.13 33.48 17.89
C GLU A 1014 9.80 32.02 17.57
N ALA A 1015 9.89 31.61 16.30
CA ALA A 1015 9.42 30.31 15.81
C ALA A 1015 10.29 29.70 14.68
N TYR A 1016 11.57 30.11 14.55
CA TYR A 1016 12.48 29.61 13.51
C TYR A 1016 11.90 29.74 12.09
N GLY A 1017 11.26 30.88 11.80
CA GLY A 1017 10.63 31.16 10.51
C GLY A 1017 9.55 30.13 10.17
N THR A 1018 8.67 29.81 11.12
CA THR A 1018 7.66 28.73 10.97
C THR A 1018 6.30 29.15 11.54
N THR A 1019 5.21 28.64 10.95
CA THR A 1019 3.81 28.84 11.36
C THR A 1019 2.99 27.55 11.21
N CYS A 1020 1.70 27.58 11.55
CA CYS A 1020 0.74 26.48 11.33
C CYS A 1020 0.74 25.95 9.88
N HIS A 1021 0.16 24.76 9.68
CA HIS A 1021 -0.01 24.14 8.36
C HIS A 1021 -1.47 24.01 7.90
N GLY A 1022 -2.41 24.02 8.85
CA GLY A 1022 -3.82 23.79 8.57
C GLY A 1022 -4.68 23.86 9.82
N ALA A 1023 -5.87 23.27 9.77
CA ALA A 1023 -6.77 23.22 10.93
C ALA A 1023 -6.22 22.39 12.11
N GLY A 1024 -5.57 21.25 11.83
CA GLY A 1024 -5.26 20.24 12.84
C GLY A 1024 -6.50 19.48 13.35
N ARG A 1025 -6.33 18.23 13.79
CA ARG A 1025 -7.47 17.37 14.15
C ARG A 1025 -7.97 17.65 15.57
N ALA A 1026 -9.28 17.76 15.72
CA ALA A 1026 -9.98 17.77 17.00
C ALA A 1026 -10.50 16.37 17.40
N LEU A 1027 -10.76 15.49 16.43
CA LEU A 1027 -11.20 14.12 16.64
C LEU A 1027 -10.28 13.10 15.94
N SER A 1028 -10.00 11.98 16.62
CA SER A 1028 -9.33 10.85 15.98
C SER A 1028 -10.23 10.23 14.90
N ARG A 1029 -9.63 9.66 13.84
CA ARG A 1029 -10.39 9.05 12.73
C ARG A 1029 -11.41 8.01 13.20
N SER A 1030 -11.09 7.23 14.24
CA SER A 1030 -12.03 6.28 14.83
C SER A 1030 -13.22 6.96 15.50
N LYS A 1031 -12.98 8.03 16.27
CA LYS A 1031 -14.03 8.82 16.93
C LYS A 1031 -14.91 9.55 15.90
N SER A 1032 -14.35 9.99 14.78
CA SER A 1032 -15.10 10.54 13.65
C SER A 1032 -16.03 9.50 13.01
N ARG A 1033 -15.54 8.30 12.66
CA ARG A 1033 -16.36 7.20 12.10
C ARG A 1033 -17.51 6.77 13.01
N GLN A 1034 -17.33 6.85 14.33
CA GLN A 1034 -18.36 6.50 15.31
C GLN A 1034 -19.43 7.59 15.48
N LYS A 1035 -19.09 8.87 15.27
CA LYS A 1035 -19.96 10.01 15.60
C LYS A 1035 -20.61 10.71 14.40
N ILE A 1036 -20.02 10.60 13.20
CA ILE A 1036 -20.38 11.44 12.06
C ILE A 1036 -20.89 10.55 10.91
N PRO A 1037 -22.18 10.63 10.52
CA PRO A 1037 -22.72 9.86 9.39
C PRO A 1037 -22.23 10.39 8.03
N TRP A 1038 -21.72 9.51 7.14
CA TRP A 1038 -21.17 9.90 5.83
C TRP A 1038 -22.16 10.63 4.92
N ASN A 1039 -23.44 10.24 4.99
CA ASN A 1039 -24.52 10.84 4.22
C ASN A 1039 -24.84 12.27 4.68
N GLU A 1040 -24.69 12.56 5.98
CA GLU A 1040 -24.86 13.89 6.53
C GLU A 1040 -23.73 14.83 6.07
N VAL A 1041 -22.49 14.34 6.04
CA VAL A 1041 -21.33 15.12 5.54
C VAL A 1041 -21.54 15.54 4.09
N ILE A 1042 -21.89 14.59 3.21
CA ILE A 1042 -22.13 14.89 1.77
C ILE A 1042 -23.27 15.90 1.60
N GLU A 1043 -24.36 15.74 2.35
CA GLU A 1043 -25.51 16.64 2.26
C GLU A 1043 -25.20 18.04 2.83
N ASN A 1044 -24.40 18.15 3.88
CA ASN A 1044 -23.95 19.43 4.43
C ASN A 1044 -22.98 20.17 3.48
N LEU A 1045 -22.15 19.44 2.73
CA LEU A 1045 -21.31 20.01 1.67
C LEU A 1045 -22.15 20.47 0.47
N ARG A 1046 -23.14 19.67 0.06
CA ARG A 1046 -24.11 20.06 -0.99
C ARG A 1046 -24.88 21.34 -0.61
N LYS A 1047 -25.35 21.45 0.63
CA LYS A 1047 -26.02 22.67 1.16
C LYS A 1047 -25.12 23.90 1.16
N LYS A 1048 -23.81 23.73 1.33
CA LYS A 1048 -22.78 24.79 1.17
C LYS A 1048 -22.48 25.13 -0.30
N GLY A 1049 -23.13 24.46 -1.26
CA GLY A 1049 -22.91 24.65 -2.69
C GLY A 1049 -21.61 24.01 -3.21
N ILE A 1050 -20.99 23.12 -2.44
CA ILE A 1050 -19.71 22.49 -2.76
C ILE A 1050 -19.94 21.24 -3.62
N SER A 1051 -19.34 21.22 -4.80
CA SER A 1051 -19.27 20.03 -5.65
C SER A 1051 -18.24 19.06 -5.12
N ILE A 1052 -18.53 17.76 -5.06
CA ILE A 1052 -17.59 16.77 -4.50
C ILE A 1052 -17.48 15.51 -5.35
N ARG A 1053 -16.26 14.96 -5.46
CA ARG A 1053 -15.98 13.63 -6.01
C ARG A 1053 -15.06 12.85 -5.08
N LEU A 1054 -15.37 11.56 -4.89
CA LEU A 1054 -14.78 10.69 -3.87
C LEU A 1054 -14.45 9.33 -4.49
N ALA A 1055 -13.26 8.79 -4.21
CA ALA A 1055 -12.97 7.38 -4.53
C ALA A 1055 -13.76 6.40 -3.63
N SER A 1056 -13.96 6.77 -2.34
CA SER A 1056 -14.69 5.95 -1.37
C SER A 1056 -15.61 6.80 -0.48
N PRO A 1057 -16.94 6.80 -0.71
CA PRO A 1057 -17.89 7.57 0.09
C PRO A 1057 -17.87 7.25 1.60
N LYS A 1058 -17.43 6.05 1.99
CA LYS A 1058 -17.37 5.65 3.41
C LYS A 1058 -16.21 6.28 4.19
N LEU A 1059 -15.14 6.69 3.51
CA LEU A 1059 -13.98 7.30 4.17
C LEU A 1059 -14.16 8.80 4.46
N ILE A 1060 -15.17 9.44 3.87
CA ILE A 1060 -15.44 10.89 4.06
C ILE A 1060 -15.65 11.26 5.54
N MET A 1061 -16.21 10.36 6.36
CA MET A 1061 -16.47 10.58 7.79
C MET A 1061 -15.19 10.89 8.57
N GLU A 1062 -14.06 10.28 8.18
CA GLU A 1062 -12.77 10.48 8.83
C GLU A 1062 -12.24 11.89 8.65
N GLU A 1063 -12.67 12.57 7.60
CA GLU A 1063 -12.10 13.84 7.13
C GLU A 1063 -13.15 14.97 7.15
N ALA A 1064 -14.33 14.70 7.71
CA ALA A 1064 -15.44 15.64 7.86
C ALA A 1064 -15.00 16.93 8.61
N PRO A 1065 -15.54 18.11 8.28
CA PRO A 1065 -15.17 19.38 8.92
C PRO A 1065 -15.16 19.36 10.45
N GLU A 1066 -16.11 18.66 11.06
CA GLU A 1066 -16.29 18.51 12.51
C GLU A 1066 -15.20 17.66 13.18
N SER A 1067 -14.36 16.99 12.39
CA SER A 1067 -13.17 16.26 12.85
C SER A 1067 -11.95 17.16 13.08
N TYR A 1068 -12.01 18.40 12.60
CA TYR A 1068 -10.94 19.38 12.61
C TYR A 1068 -11.24 20.53 13.57
N LYS A 1069 -10.21 21.27 13.98
CA LYS A 1069 -10.39 22.54 14.69
C LYS A 1069 -10.90 23.62 13.73
N ASP A 1070 -11.35 24.76 14.24
CA ASP A 1070 -11.59 25.92 13.38
C ASP A 1070 -10.27 26.52 12.90
N VAL A 1071 -10.00 26.36 11.60
CA VAL A 1071 -8.83 26.92 10.90
C VAL A 1071 -8.74 28.44 11.04
N THR A 1072 -9.86 29.15 11.16
CA THR A 1072 -9.90 30.61 11.39
C THR A 1072 -9.34 30.95 12.77
N ASP A 1073 -9.64 30.15 13.79
CA ASP A 1073 -9.09 30.34 15.13
C ASP A 1073 -7.60 30.01 15.18
N VAL A 1074 -7.15 28.99 14.44
CA VAL A 1074 -5.71 28.68 14.28
C VAL A 1074 -4.96 29.84 13.62
N VAL A 1075 -5.46 30.32 12.47
CA VAL A 1075 -4.83 31.41 11.70
C VAL A 1075 -4.83 32.71 12.48
N ASN A 1076 -5.96 33.09 13.11
CA ASN A 1076 -6.02 34.27 13.96
C ASN A 1076 -5.04 34.20 15.14
N THR A 1077 -4.79 33.00 15.70
CA THR A 1077 -3.79 32.83 16.77
C THR A 1077 -2.37 33.12 16.26
N CYS A 1078 -2.04 32.69 15.03
CA CYS A 1078 -0.73 32.97 14.41
C CYS A 1078 -0.54 34.47 14.08
N ASP A 1079 -1.61 35.11 13.59
CA ASP A 1079 -1.66 36.54 13.24
C ASP A 1079 -1.53 37.43 14.48
N ILE A 1080 -2.24 37.12 15.57
CA ILE A 1080 -2.14 37.83 16.87
C ILE A 1080 -0.77 37.59 17.53
N ALA A 1081 -0.22 36.37 17.43
CA ALA A 1081 1.15 36.09 17.86
C ALA A 1081 2.20 36.82 17.00
N GLY A 1082 1.82 37.26 15.79
CA GLY A 1082 2.70 37.90 14.82
C GLY A 1082 3.79 36.96 14.29
N ILE A 1083 3.55 35.64 14.25
CA ILE A 1083 4.50 34.67 13.65
C ILE A 1083 4.29 34.53 12.14
N SER A 1084 3.09 34.82 11.67
CA SER A 1084 2.74 35.00 10.25
C SER A 1084 1.64 36.06 10.17
N LYS A 1085 1.40 36.61 8.97
CA LYS A 1085 0.40 37.66 8.73
C LYS A 1085 -0.63 37.21 7.70
N LYS A 1086 -1.92 37.38 7.98
CA LYS A 1086 -3.01 37.09 7.01
C LYS A 1086 -2.86 37.91 5.73
N SER A 1087 -3.01 37.24 4.58
CA SER A 1087 -3.03 37.86 3.25
C SER A 1087 -4.39 37.66 2.56
N VAL A 1088 -4.81 36.41 2.36
CA VAL A 1088 -6.04 36.06 1.64
C VAL A 1088 -6.80 34.93 2.35
N LYS A 1089 -8.14 34.97 2.28
CA LYS A 1089 -9.04 33.87 2.66
C LYS A 1089 -9.68 33.26 1.41
N LEU A 1090 -9.75 31.94 1.40
CA LEU A 1090 -10.24 31.14 0.28
C LEU A 1090 -11.43 30.28 0.72
N ARG A 1091 -12.46 30.17 -0.10
CA ARG A 1091 -13.66 29.34 0.14
C ARG A 1091 -13.74 28.23 -0.91
N PRO A 1092 -13.82 26.94 -0.54
CA PRO A 1092 -13.96 25.86 -1.52
C PRO A 1092 -15.32 25.90 -2.22
N ILE A 1093 -15.31 25.61 -3.52
CA ILE A 1093 -16.51 25.42 -4.35
C ILE A 1093 -16.54 24.02 -5.00
N ALA A 1094 -15.38 23.39 -5.19
CA ALA A 1094 -15.28 22.01 -5.65
C ALA A 1094 -14.15 21.26 -4.93
N VAL A 1095 -14.36 19.99 -4.60
CA VAL A 1095 -13.40 19.15 -3.85
C VAL A 1095 -13.29 17.75 -4.46
N ILE A 1096 -12.06 17.26 -4.58
CA ILE A 1096 -11.72 15.90 -4.99
C ILE A 1096 -10.91 15.22 -3.90
N LYS A 1097 -11.28 13.98 -3.60
CA LYS A 1097 -10.68 13.18 -2.53
C LYS A 1097 -10.64 11.69 -2.89
N GLY A 1098 -9.63 10.98 -2.39
CA GLY A 1098 -9.52 9.52 -2.49
C GLY A 1098 -9.76 8.76 -1.19
#